data_AF-A0A948B0R0-F1
#
_entry.id   AF-A0A948B0R0-F1
#
_cell.length_a   1.000
_cell.length_b   1.000
_cell.length_c   1.000
_cell.angle_alpha   90.00
_cell.angle_beta   90.00
_cell.angle_gamma   90.00
#
_symmetry.space_group_name_H-M   'P 1'
#
loop_
_entity.id
_entity.type
_entity.pdbx_description
1 polymer ?
#
loop_
_entity_poly.entity_id
_entity_poly.type
_entity_poly.pdbx_seq_one_letter_code
_entity_poly.pdbx_strand_id
1 'polypeptide(L)'
;MTDSVRSRIRAALALVAYLAGAAVLAAVVAVAVVRLMPHVPESVARAILRKGPDKVMARCLQGGLVLLLPWLLKRLGWRGWRDLGFSREGNIHARPGWNQLGRGLVFGLFTMGAVAVAMSAMGARGPVTARLWELTPLSLVFYALAALVVGFFEETLTRGILFRVPARLWGAVPAALVGSALFSLAHFVKTDPAAFDRVSYWGAVGSVLNSTFARLDMSPDFALRALNLALMGGVLCTFVARTGTTWFAIGAHSGWVFCIRLNGLLTSSVKTTGGGWWGGLRADGTDSPWTLILMTFFLAAAIWWPRRTGPRVSLPARPPGRFEPPWERWAWGLLLATMFSIPFSIALGQTCGGLCLIATLMAVARRRIRLEVPAVFWPALAFAVIAILSVVLGPEPFPLVKKTGRLIWFLFIPVTATLARMAPRRTALLKAFAAGSGVLGLKVVLLNSWKAWQARSDMLAGIPDFFERLVALGSMTDGQMLMLGLLATAALLLWWRRQGRTMPGWWGLVATQAAGLLLNFKRGSWITAVGLGAVSLAARRRWVWLGALLALVAAGLCFHPVRGRVEQLQSEWDVEGGGRLTMWTRIAPALVKQYPLGVGYRSVTSDMLRRIAPNVERQRNHLHSNPVQVLVETGWIGLLVYLFWMGRGVFDAARRRMARGDDERQMQALAFSWMLAGLLLNGLVEYNFGDTELMLVLAMVLGALGGEGEARRP
;
A
#
# COMPACT_ATOMS: atom_id res chain seq x y z
N MET A 1 40.25 -21.45 -26.30
CA MET A 1 39.35 -21.10 -25.16
C MET A 1 37.97 -21.70 -25.44
N THR A 2 37.49 -22.64 -24.63
CA THR A 2 36.22 -23.34 -24.87
C THR A 2 35.01 -22.40 -24.72
N ASP A 3 33.89 -22.71 -25.38
CA ASP A 3 32.66 -21.91 -25.31
C ASP A 3 32.11 -21.75 -23.88
N SER A 4 32.35 -22.75 -23.03
CA SER A 4 32.06 -22.70 -21.60
C SER A 4 32.83 -21.56 -20.91
N VAL A 5 34.15 -21.44 -21.14
CA VAL A 5 34.97 -20.37 -20.54
C VAL A 5 34.54 -19.00 -21.08
N ARG A 6 34.24 -18.88 -22.38
CA ARG A 6 33.72 -17.63 -22.98
C ARG A 6 32.39 -17.18 -22.35
N SER A 7 31.51 -18.11 -22.01
CA SER A 7 30.21 -17.76 -21.40
C SER A 7 30.35 -17.31 -19.94
N ARG A 8 31.26 -17.93 -19.17
CA ARG A 8 31.58 -17.54 -17.79
C ARG A 8 32.15 -16.12 -17.71
N ILE A 9 33.10 -15.80 -18.58
CA ILE A 9 33.71 -14.45 -18.65
C ILE A 9 32.66 -13.41 -19.06
N ARG A 10 31.83 -13.70 -20.07
CA ARG A 10 30.75 -12.79 -20.48
C ARG A 10 29.76 -12.50 -19.36
N ALA A 11 29.42 -13.50 -18.54
CA ALA A 11 28.56 -13.29 -17.38
C ALA A 11 29.22 -12.42 -16.31
N ALA A 12 30.52 -12.59 -16.07
CA ALA A 12 31.27 -11.79 -15.08
C ALA A 12 31.35 -10.33 -15.54
N LEU A 13 31.71 -10.11 -16.80
CA LEU A 13 31.72 -8.78 -17.40
C LEU A 13 30.34 -8.12 -17.39
N ALA A 14 29.27 -8.89 -17.63
CA ALA A 14 27.91 -8.36 -17.56
C ALA A 14 27.53 -7.93 -16.13
N LEU A 15 27.93 -8.68 -15.11
CA LEU A 15 27.69 -8.31 -13.71
C LEU A 15 28.48 -7.04 -13.32
N VAL A 16 29.75 -6.95 -13.70
CA VAL A 16 30.58 -5.76 -13.47
C VAL A 16 29.99 -4.54 -14.18
N ALA A 17 29.65 -4.67 -15.46
CA ALA A 17 29.04 -3.59 -16.25
C ALA A 17 27.68 -3.15 -15.69
N TYR A 18 26.89 -4.09 -15.15
CA TYR A 18 25.64 -3.77 -14.46
C TYR A 18 25.87 -2.92 -13.20
N LEU A 19 26.81 -3.31 -12.34
CA LEU A 19 27.11 -2.58 -11.10
C LEU A 19 27.71 -1.21 -11.39
N ALA A 20 28.68 -1.13 -12.31
CA ALA A 20 29.30 0.12 -12.72
C ALA A 20 28.28 1.05 -13.40
N GLY A 21 27.47 0.52 -14.32
CA GLY A 21 26.42 1.27 -15.00
C GLY A 21 25.37 1.80 -14.03
N ALA A 22 24.97 1.01 -13.04
CA ALA A 22 24.04 1.45 -12.00
C ALA A 22 24.63 2.57 -11.14
N ALA A 23 25.91 2.49 -10.78
CA ALA A 23 26.60 3.52 -10.01
C ALA A 23 26.74 4.83 -10.78
N VAL A 24 27.17 4.78 -12.05
CA VAL A 24 27.31 5.95 -12.93
C VAL A 24 25.94 6.62 -13.13
N LEU A 25 24.92 5.84 -13.51
CA LEU A 25 23.56 6.35 -13.68
C LEU A 25 23.06 7.01 -12.39
N ALA A 26 23.30 6.37 -11.24
CA ALA A 26 22.88 6.88 -9.96
C ALA A 26 23.54 8.22 -9.61
N ALA A 27 24.84 8.37 -9.85
CA ALA A 27 25.56 9.60 -9.59
C ALA A 27 25.08 10.75 -10.49
N VAL A 28 24.90 10.48 -11.79
CA VAL A 28 24.34 11.43 -12.77
C VAL A 28 22.97 11.93 -12.31
N VAL A 29 22.06 11.00 -12.00
CA VAL A 29 20.70 11.34 -11.56
C VAL A 29 20.73 12.05 -10.21
N ALA A 30 21.51 11.57 -9.23
CA ALA A 30 21.56 12.16 -7.89
C ALA A 30 22.06 13.60 -7.91
N VAL A 31 23.17 13.88 -8.64
CA VAL A 31 23.68 15.25 -8.79
C VAL A 31 22.65 16.13 -9.49
N ALA A 32 21.96 15.61 -10.51
CA ALA A 32 20.90 16.37 -11.18
C ALA A 32 19.76 16.72 -10.22
N VAL A 33 19.22 15.76 -9.45
CA VAL A 33 18.12 16.11 -8.53
C VAL A 33 18.60 17.05 -7.43
N VAL A 34 19.78 16.85 -6.84
CA VAL A 34 20.31 17.74 -5.79
C VAL A 34 20.46 19.18 -6.31
N ARG A 35 20.98 19.37 -7.52
CA ARG A 35 21.12 20.71 -8.13
C ARG A 35 19.81 21.36 -8.54
N LEU A 36 18.76 20.58 -8.77
CA LEU A 36 17.42 21.12 -9.03
C LEU A 36 16.70 21.56 -7.76
N MET A 37 17.17 21.15 -6.57
CA MET A 37 16.48 21.44 -5.30
C MET A 37 16.33 22.93 -4.98
N PRO A 38 17.28 23.83 -5.28
CA PRO A 38 17.08 25.27 -5.12
C PRO A 38 15.98 25.86 -6.01
N HIS A 39 15.58 25.17 -7.09
CA HIS A 39 14.59 25.65 -8.07
C HIS A 39 13.19 25.07 -7.88
N VAL A 40 12.99 24.21 -6.89
CA VAL A 40 11.68 23.62 -6.57
C VAL A 40 11.13 24.23 -5.27
N PRO A 41 9.81 24.17 -5.02
CA PRO A 41 9.23 24.68 -3.79
C PRO A 41 9.95 24.12 -2.55
N GLU A 42 10.21 24.98 -1.58
CA GLU A 42 11.03 24.67 -0.40
C GLU A 42 10.52 23.44 0.37
N SER A 43 9.20 23.21 0.40
CA SER A 43 8.59 22.02 1.01
C SER A 43 9.02 20.71 0.32
N VAL A 44 9.21 20.73 -1.00
CA VAL A 44 9.68 19.59 -1.80
C VAL A 44 11.18 19.39 -1.60
N ALA A 45 11.95 20.48 -1.66
CA ALA A 45 13.39 20.44 -1.41
C ALA A 45 13.70 19.87 -0.02
N ARG A 46 13.00 20.35 1.02
CA ARG A 46 13.10 19.82 2.39
C ARG A 46 12.68 18.36 2.48
N ALA A 47 11.63 17.93 1.77
CA ALA A 47 11.19 16.53 1.79
C ALA A 47 12.22 15.58 1.16
N ILE A 48 12.80 15.96 0.03
CA ILE A 48 13.79 15.16 -0.72
C ILE A 48 15.13 15.13 0.01
N LEU A 49 15.63 16.30 0.43
CA LEU A 49 16.91 16.45 1.12
C LEU A 49 16.84 16.23 2.63
N ARG A 50 15.68 15.87 3.19
CA ARG A 50 15.46 15.69 4.64
C ARG A 50 16.54 14.84 5.33
N LYS A 51 17.06 13.84 4.62
CA LYS A 51 18.06 12.90 5.14
C LYS A 51 19.48 13.13 4.57
N GLY A 52 19.70 14.21 3.84
CA GLY A 52 20.96 14.54 3.18
C GLY A 52 21.05 14.07 1.71
N PRO A 53 21.97 14.66 0.92
CA PRO A 53 22.20 14.32 -0.49
C PRO A 53 22.82 12.92 -0.66
N ASP A 54 23.54 12.40 0.34
CA ASP A 54 24.04 11.02 0.38
C ASP A 54 22.89 10.00 0.27
N LYS A 55 21.75 10.28 0.91
CA LYS A 55 20.55 9.42 0.82
C LYS A 55 19.82 9.55 -0.50
N VAL A 56 19.99 10.67 -1.21
CA VAL A 56 19.53 10.77 -2.60
C VAL A 56 20.34 9.82 -3.47
N MET A 57 21.68 9.85 -3.38
CA MET A 57 22.56 8.93 -4.09
C MET A 57 22.23 7.46 -3.80
N ALA A 58 22.05 7.08 -2.54
CA ALA A 58 21.68 5.71 -2.17
C ALA A 58 20.38 5.24 -2.84
N ARG A 59 19.35 6.10 -2.92
CA ARG A 59 18.08 5.79 -3.59
C ARG A 59 18.23 5.72 -5.11
N CYS A 60 19.00 6.64 -5.70
CA CYS A 60 19.31 6.61 -7.13
C CYS A 60 20.08 5.32 -7.50
N LEU A 61 20.98 4.83 -6.63
CA LEU A 61 21.69 3.57 -6.81
C LEU A 61 20.73 2.38 -6.79
N GLN A 62 19.84 2.31 -5.79
CA GLN A 62 18.79 1.29 -5.74
C GLN A 62 17.89 1.32 -6.99
N GLY A 63 17.48 2.52 -7.42
CA GLY A 63 16.68 2.71 -8.63
C GLY A 63 17.42 2.28 -9.90
N GLY A 64 18.70 2.63 -10.02
CA GLY A 64 19.56 2.23 -11.15
C GLY A 64 19.76 0.73 -11.23
N LEU A 65 19.98 0.06 -10.09
CA LEU A 65 20.05 -1.40 -10.01
C LEU A 65 18.73 -2.03 -10.53
N VAL A 66 17.58 -1.57 -10.05
CA VAL A 66 16.27 -2.08 -10.50
C VAL A 66 16.05 -1.83 -11.99
N LEU A 67 16.40 -0.64 -12.49
CA LEU A 67 16.22 -0.26 -13.90
C LEU A 67 17.07 -1.10 -14.86
N LEU A 68 18.33 -1.38 -14.49
CA LEU A 68 19.26 -2.16 -15.31
C LEU A 68 19.12 -3.68 -15.12
N LEU A 69 18.34 -4.13 -14.14
CA LEU A 69 18.14 -5.54 -13.82
C LEU A 69 17.64 -6.39 -15.00
N PRO A 70 16.66 -5.93 -15.83
CA PRO A 70 16.21 -6.69 -16.99
C PRO A 70 17.33 -6.95 -18.01
N TRP A 71 18.24 -5.98 -18.18
CA TRP A 71 19.40 -6.12 -19.07
C TRP A 71 20.37 -7.18 -18.55
N LEU A 72 20.69 -7.15 -17.25
CA LEU A 72 21.55 -8.16 -16.62
C LEU A 72 20.93 -9.56 -16.74
N LEU A 73 19.64 -9.70 -16.39
CA LEU A 73 18.92 -10.97 -16.48
C LEU A 73 18.95 -11.55 -17.90
N LYS A 74 18.79 -10.71 -18.93
CA LYS A 74 18.94 -11.13 -20.33
C LYS A 74 20.35 -11.65 -20.63
N ARG A 75 21.39 -10.96 -20.16
CA ARG A 75 22.80 -11.35 -20.36
C ARG A 75 23.17 -12.64 -19.63
N LEU A 76 22.57 -12.89 -18.47
CA LEU A 76 22.78 -14.12 -17.69
C LEU A 76 21.89 -15.29 -18.13
N GLY A 77 21.12 -15.14 -19.22
CA GLY A 77 20.25 -16.20 -19.74
C GLY A 77 19.11 -16.57 -18.79
N TRP A 78 18.52 -15.59 -18.11
CA TRP A 78 17.38 -15.80 -17.21
C TRP A 78 16.19 -16.44 -17.94
N ARG A 79 15.69 -17.54 -17.39
CA ARG A 79 14.60 -18.36 -17.95
C ARG A 79 13.24 -18.08 -17.30
N GLY A 80 13.14 -16.98 -16.55
CA GLY A 80 11.93 -16.56 -15.82
C GLY A 80 11.96 -16.90 -14.34
N TRP A 81 10.85 -16.67 -13.64
CA TRP A 81 10.70 -16.78 -12.18
C TRP A 81 11.15 -18.12 -11.56
N ARG A 82 11.22 -19.18 -12.38
CA ARG A 82 11.76 -20.49 -11.98
C ARG A 82 13.21 -20.41 -11.50
N ASP A 83 14.01 -19.57 -12.13
CA ASP A 83 15.43 -19.44 -11.80
C ASP A 83 15.66 -18.77 -10.43
N LEU A 84 14.65 -18.06 -9.91
CA LEU A 84 14.73 -17.35 -8.64
C LEU A 84 14.51 -18.26 -7.42
N GLY A 85 14.15 -19.53 -7.63
CA GLY A 85 14.02 -20.51 -6.54
C GLY A 85 12.69 -20.49 -5.80
N PHE A 86 11.62 -19.92 -6.37
CA PHE A 86 10.28 -19.99 -5.78
C PHE A 86 9.60 -21.36 -5.92
N SER A 87 10.11 -22.22 -6.82
CA SER A 87 9.67 -23.60 -7.02
C SER A 87 10.89 -24.53 -7.00
N ARG A 88 10.71 -25.78 -6.54
CA ARG A 88 11.76 -26.79 -6.60
C ARG A 88 12.09 -27.13 -8.06
N GLU A 89 13.36 -27.35 -8.36
CA GLU A 89 13.79 -27.82 -9.68
C GLU A 89 13.07 -29.13 -10.03
N GLY A 90 12.42 -29.16 -11.20
CA GLY A 90 11.71 -30.35 -11.71
C GLY A 90 10.23 -30.51 -11.31
N ASN A 91 9.68 -29.72 -10.38
CA ASN A 91 8.26 -29.83 -10.00
C ASN A 91 7.53 -28.47 -10.05
N ILE A 92 6.77 -28.28 -11.15
CA ILE A 92 6.03 -27.05 -11.46
C ILE A 92 4.76 -26.91 -10.60
N HIS A 93 4.29 -28.00 -10.00
CA HIS A 93 3.09 -28.05 -9.14
C HIS A 93 3.41 -28.10 -7.65
N ALA A 94 4.69 -28.00 -7.27
CA ALA A 94 5.07 -28.00 -5.86
C ALA A 94 4.36 -26.86 -5.12
N ARG A 95 3.71 -27.19 -3.99
CA ARG A 95 3.03 -26.23 -3.12
C ARG A 95 3.99 -25.09 -2.74
N PRO A 96 3.50 -23.84 -2.59
CA PRO A 96 4.32 -22.73 -2.13
C PRO A 96 5.04 -23.10 -0.83
N GLY A 97 6.31 -22.71 -0.72
CA GLY A 97 7.23 -23.15 0.33
C GLY A 97 6.95 -22.56 1.71
N TRP A 98 5.70 -22.30 2.09
CA TRP A 98 5.30 -21.71 3.36
C TRP A 98 5.87 -22.45 4.57
N ASN A 99 5.97 -23.77 4.53
CA ASN A 99 6.60 -24.55 5.59
C ASN A 99 8.10 -24.24 5.71
N GLN A 100 8.79 -24.01 4.58
CA GLN A 100 10.19 -23.61 4.59
C GLN A 100 10.35 -22.16 5.07
N LEU A 101 9.45 -21.27 4.66
CA LEU A 101 9.38 -19.91 5.15
C LEU A 101 9.23 -19.88 6.68
N GLY A 102 8.26 -20.63 7.22
CA GLY A 102 8.01 -20.70 8.67
C GLY A 102 9.19 -21.30 9.43
N ARG A 103 9.79 -22.40 8.94
CA ARG A 103 10.99 -22.99 9.56
C ARG A 103 12.19 -22.05 9.51
N GLY A 104 12.38 -21.36 8.37
CA GLY A 104 13.39 -20.33 8.22
C GLY A 104 13.16 -19.21 9.22
N LEU A 105 11.92 -18.72 9.37
CA LEU A 105 11.58 -17.67 10.33
C LEU A 105 11.95 -18.07 11.76
N VAL A 106 11.55 -19.27 12.20
CA VAL A 106 11.92 -19.80 13.52
C VAL A 106 13.44 -19.88 13.69
N PHE A 107 14.15 -20.38 12.67
CA PHE A 107 15.61 -20.42 12.67
C PHE A 107 16.21 -19.01 12.82
N GLY A 108 15.74 -18.04 12.05
CA GLY A 108 16.20 -16.65 12.12
C GLY A 108 15.96 -16.02 13.50
N LEU A 109 14.77 -16.24 14.06
CA LEU A 109 14.41 -15.77 15.40
C LEU A 109 15.33 -16.35 16.47
N PHE A 110 15.57 -17.66 16.42
CA PHE A 110 16.41 -18.34 17.40
C PHE A 110 17.88 -17.89 17.29
N THR A 111 18.41 -17.87 16.08
CA THR A 111 19.84 -17.59 15.85
C THR A 111 20.21 -16.14 16.16
N MET A 112 19.45 -15.17 15.65
CA MET A 112 19.70 -13.75 15.95
C MET A 112 19.22 -13.35 17.35
N GLY A 113 18.21 -14.04 17.89
CA GLY A 113 17.83 -13.92 19.30
C GLY A 113 18.97 -14.35 20.24
N ALA A 114 19.65 -15.46 19.95
CA ALA A 114 20.83 -15.91 20.69
C ALA A 114 21.97 -14.87 20.64
N VAL A 115 22.22 -14.27 19.47
CA VAL A 115 23.18 -13.15 19.37
C VAL A 115 22.76 -12.01 20.28
N ALA A 116 21.51 -11.52 20.17
CA ALA A 116 21.03 -10.41 20.97
C ALA A 116 21.10 -10.68 22.49
N VAL A 117 20.75 -11.88 22.94
CA VAL A 117 20.85 -12.29 24.35
C VAL A 117 22.31 -12.33 24.80
N ALA A 118 23.22 -12.90 24.00
CA ALA A 118 24.64 -12.94 24.33
C ALA A 118 25.23 -11.52 24.46
N MET A 119 24.87 -10.61 23.54
CA MET A 119 25.28 -9.20 23.61
C MET A 119 24.85 -8.52 24.92
N SER A 120 23.63 -8.79 25.37
CA SER A 120 23.12 -8.26 26.65
C SER A 120 23.80 -8.93 27.84
N ALA A 121 24.01 -10.24 27.82
CA ALA A 121 24.69 -10.99 28.88
C ALA A 121 26.15 -10.55 29.07
N MET A 122 26.85 -10.22 27.98
CA MET A 122 28.22 -9.68 27.99
C MET A 122 28.28 -8.19 28.38
N GLY A 123 27.14 -7.55 28.66
CA GLY A 123 27.09 -6.14 29.04
C GLY A 123 27.36 -5.16 27.89
N ALA A 124 27.37 -5.62 26.64
CA ALA A 124 27.57 -4.75 25.46
C ALA A 124 26.31 -3.92 25.13
N ARG A 125 25.13 -4.40 25.55
CA ARG A 125 23.85 -3.70 25.38
C ARG A 125 22.99 -3.75 26.65
N GLY A 126 22.57 -2.57 27.13
CA GLY A 126 21.70 -2.41 28.30
C GLY A 126 20.24 -2.13 27.93
N PRO A 127 19.27 -2.41 28.82
CA PRO A 127 17.84 -2.25 28.54
C PRO A 127 17.42 -0.79 28.36
N VAL A 128 16.46 -0.54 27.47
CA VAL A 128 15.86 0.77 27.20
C VAL A 128 14.37 0.72 27.52
N THR A 129 13.96 1.38 28.59
CA THR A 129 12.54 1.44 29.01
C THR A 129 11.74 2.50 28.26
N ALA A 130 12.41 3.58 27.82
CA ALA A 130 11.78 4.73 27.18
C ALA A 130 11.08 4.43 25.83
N ARG A 131 11.33 3.26 25.23
CA ARG A 131 10.75 2.84 23.93
C ARG A 131 9.82 1.63 24.03
N LEU A 132 9.57 1.11 25.23
CA LEU A 132 8.69 -0.05 25.42
C LEU A 132 7.25 0.21 24.97
N TRP A 133 6.81 1.47 24.97
CA TRP A 133 5.49 1.87 24.44
C TRP A 133 5.36 1.63 22.93
N GLU A 134 6.46 1.51 22.18
CA GLU A 134 6.45 1.13 20.77
C GLU A 134 6.16 -0.37 20.56
N LEU A 135 6.08 -1.19 21.62
CA LEU A 135 5.92 -2.66 21.58
C LEU A 135 4.49 -3.11 21.90
N THR A 136 3.51 -2.50 21.24
CA THR A 136 2.13 -3.02 21.22
C THR A 136 2.03 -4.32 20.39
N PRO A 137 1.04 -5.19 20.63
CA PRO A 137 0.84 -6.38 19.79
C PRO A 137 0.72 -6.04 18.30
N LEU A 138 0.11 -4.90 17.97
CA LEU A 138 -0.05 -4.44 16.60
C LEU A 138 1.26 -3.98 15.98
N SER A 139 2.09 -3.24 16.71
CA SER A 139 3.40 -2.81 16.19
C SER A 139 4.34 -3.99 16.02
N LEU A 140 4.27 -5.03 16.86
CA LEU A 140 4.98 -6.29 16.65
C LEU A 140 4.56 -6.97 15.34
N VAL A 141 3.25 -7.01 15.03
CA VAL A 141 2.76 -7.51 13.74
C VAL A 141 3.29 -6.67 12.58
N PHE A 142 3.27 -5.33 12.69
CA PHE A 142 3.83 -4.46 11.65
C PHE A 142 5.33 -4.66 11.46
N TYR A 143 6.11 -4.82 12.54
CA TYR A 143 7.54 -5.11 12.46
C TYR A 143 7.80 -6.48 11.82
N ALA A 144 7.02 -7.50 12.16
CA ALA A 144 7.13 -8.82 11.53
C ALA A 144 6.79 -8.77 10.03
N LEU A 145 5.72 -8.06 9.64
CA LEU A 145 5.37 -7.85 8.23
C LEU A 145 6.43 -7.07 7.48
N ALA A 146 6.98 -6.00 8.07
CA ALA A 146 8.07 -5.23 7.47
C ALA A 146 9.33 -6.10 7.28
N ALA A 147 9.70 -6.89 8.29
CA ALA A 147 10.82 -7.81 8.21
C ALA A 147 10.61 -8.88 7.13
N LEU A 148 9.39 -9.41 6.99
CA LEU A 148 9.03 -10.34 5.92
C LEU A 148 9.15 -9.72 4.53
N VAL A 149 8.70 -8.47 4.36
CA VAL A 149 8.83 -7.75 3.09
C VAL A 149 10.30 -7.51 2.72
N VAL A 150 11.11 -7.10 3.70
CA VAL A 150 12.56 -6.91 3.51
C VAL A 150 13.23 -8.24 3.13
N GLY A 151 13.02 -9.29 3.92
CA GLY A 151 13.57 -10.62 3.64
C GLY A 151 13.11 -11.16 2.28
N PHE A 152 11.85 -10.96 1.90
CA PHE A 152 11.36 -11.36 0.58
C PHE A 152 12.08 -10.63 -0.56
N PHE A 153 12.18 -9.30 -0.49
CA PHE A 153 12.79 -8.51 -1.55
C PHE A 153 14.30 -8.75 -1.65
N GLU A 154 15.01 -8.66 -0.53
CA GLU A 154 16.46 -8.80 -0.50
C GLU A 154 16.90 -10.20 -0.90
N GLU A 155 16.26 -11.26 -0.41
CA GLU A 155 16.61 -12.63 -0.79
C GLU A 155 16.23 -12.97 -2.23
N THR A 156 15.15 -12.38 -2.76
CA THR A 156 14.82 -12.54 -4.18
C THR A 156 15.90 -11.94 -5.07
N LEU A 157 16.39 -10.74 -4.74
CA LEU A 157 17.45 -10.07 -5.49
C LEU A 157 18.79 -10.81 -5.34
N THR A 158 19.20 -11.06 -4.10
CA THR A 158 20.54 -11.59 -3.81
C THR A 158 20.62 -13.09 -4.06
N ARG A 159 19.71 -13.89 -3.49
CA ARG A 159 19.80 -15.36 -3.56
C ARG A 159 19.10 -15.87 -4.81
N GLY A 160 17.99 -15.25 -5.20
CA GLY A 160 17.30 -15.57 -6.44
C GLY A 160 18.08 -15.13 -7.69
N ILE A 161 18.51 -13.86 -7.77
CA ILE A 161 19.17 -13.33 -8.97
C ILE A 161 20.69 -13.44 -8.88
N LEU A 162 21.33 -12.81 -7.90
CA LEU A 162 22.80 -12.70 -7.86
C LEU A 162 23.52 -14.00 -7.51
N PHE A 163 22.82 -14.97 -6.91
CA PHE A 163 23.38 -16.30 -6.61
C PHE A 163 22.91 -17.35 -7.61
N ARG A 164 21.61 -17.70 -7.65
CA ARG A 164 21.13 -18.85 -8.45
C ARG A 164 21.35 -18.69 -9.96
N VAL A 165 21.17 -17.49 -10.51
CA VAL A 165 21.33 -17.30 -11.96
C VAL A 165 22.81 -17.47 -12.36
N PRO A 166 23.79 -16.79 -11.73
CA PRO A 166 25.21 -17.05 -11.97
C PRO A 166 25.69 -18.45 -11.59
N ALA A 167 25.11 -19.10 -10.56
CA ALA A 167 25.50 -20.44 -10.12
C ALA A 167 25.36 -21.50 -11.22
N ARG A 168 24.49 -21.30 -12.22
CA ARG A 168 24.39 -22.17 -13.40
C ARG A 168 25.60 -22.08 -14.33
N LEU A 169 26.27 -20.94 -14.34
CA LEU A 169 27.41 -20.65 -15.21
C LEU A 169 28.73 -20.91 -14.47
N TRP A 170 28.85 -20.44 -13.24
CA TRP A 170 30.08 -20.49 -12.44
C TRP A 170 30.15 -21.66 -11.46
N GLY A 171 29.03 -22.36 -11.23
CA GLY A 171 28.89 -23.29 -10.10
C GLY A 171 28.47 -22.56 -8.82
N ALA A 172 27.95 -23.32 -7.85
CA ALA A 172 27.39 -22.76 -6.62
C ALA A 172 28.43 -22.04 -5.75
N VAL A 173 29.65 -22.57 -5.62
CA VAL A 173 30.66 -22.01 -4.71
C VAL A 173 31.13 -20.62 -5.18
N PRO A 174 31.60 -20.42 -6.44
CA PRO A 174 32.02 -19.09 -6.88
C PRO A 174 30.87 -18.08 -6.88
N ALA A 175 29.65 -18.50 -7.24
CA ALA A 175 28.48 -17.63 -7.18
C ALA A 175 28.11 -17.22 -5.74
N ALA A 176 28.24 -18.12 -4.77
CA ALA A 176 28.02 -17.81 -3.36
C ALA A 176 29.06 -16.83 -2.84
N LEU A 177 30.35 -17.03 -3.16
CA LEU A 177 31.43 -16.13 -2.74
C LEU A 177 31.25 -14.73 -3.32
N VAL A 178 31.05 -14.62 -4.64
CA VAL A 178 30.84 -13.32 -5.31
C VAL A 178 29.57 -12.64 -4.81
N GLY A 179 28.44 -13.38 -4.75
CA GLY A 179 27.18 -12.83 -4.28
C GLY A 179 27.23 -12.33 -2.83
N SER A 180 27.92 -13.06 -1.96
CA SER A 180 28.07 -12.70 -0.54
C SER A 180 29.02 -11.52 -0.34
N ALA A 181 30.11 -11.45 -1.12
CA ALA A 181 31.01 -10.30 -1.11
C ALA A 181 30.29 -9.04 -1.60
N LEU A 182 29.52 -9.13 -2.68
CA LEU A 182 28.72 -8.00 -3.19
C LEU A 182 27.67 -7.53 -2.17
N PHE A 183 26.98 -8.46 -1.52
CA PHE A 183 26.02 -8.14 -0.44
C PHE A 183 26.70 -7.42 0.73
N SER A 184 27.87 -7.90 1.15
CA SER A 184 28.66 -7.27 2.20
C SER A 184 29.10 -5.85 1.82
N LEU A 185 29.73 -5.68 0.65
CA LEU A 185 30.19 -4.38 0.15
C LEU A 185 29.05 -3.35 0.05
N ALA A 186 27.84 -3.78 -0.36
CA ALA A 186 26.68 -2.90 -0.45
C ALA A 186 26.31 -2.22 0.88
N HIS A 187 26.64 -2.81 2.04
CA HIS A 187 26.38 -2.24 3.36
C HIS A 187 27.36 -1.14 3.78
N PHE A 188 28.45 -0.97 3.02
CA PHE A 188 29.48 0.04 3.27
C PHE A 188 29.45 1.18 2.27
N VAL A 189 28.66 1.06 1.19
CA VAL A 189 28.47 2.13 0.21
C VAL A 189 27.89 3.37 0.90
N LYS A 190 28.72 4.39 1.03
CA LYS A 190 28.38 5.71 1.59
C LYS A 190 28.99 6.78 0.70
N THR A 191 28.26 7.87 0.49
CA THR A 191 28.72 8.99 -0.33
C THR A 191 28.95 10.18 0.59
N ASP A 192 30.03 10.92 0.36
CA ASP A 192 30.28 12.16 1.11
C ASP A 192 29.31 13.25 0.64
N PRO A 193 28.51 13.87 1.54
CA PRO A 193 27.68 15.01 1.17
C PRO A 193 28.46 16.14 0.51
N ALA A 194 29.70 16.40 0.91
CA ALA A 194 30.53 17.47 0.33
C ALA A 194 30.92 17.18 -1.14
N ALA A 195 30.78 15.93 -1.60
CA ALA A 195 31.10 15.59 -2.99
C ALA A 195 30.14 16.22 -4.01
N PHE A 196 28.98 16.71 -3.56
CA PHE A 196 27.99 17.37 -4.41
C PHE A 196 28.34 18.83 -4.71
N ASP A 197 29.22 19.45 -3.92
CA ASP A 197 29.46 20.90 -3.92
C ASP A 197 30.47 21.36 -4.99
N ARG A 198 30.89 20.46 -5.88
CA ARG A 198 31.79 20.84 -7.00
C ARG A 198 31.07 21.80 -7.95
N VAL A 199 31.79 22.79 -8.47
CA VAL A 199 31.20 23.81 -9.38
C VAL A 199 30.62 23.17 -10.65
N SER A 200 31.42 22.41 -11.39
CA SER A 200 30.97 21.76 -12.64
C SER A 200 30.09 20.54 -12.36
N TYR A 201 29.05 20.34 -13.18
CA TYR A 201 28.13 19.19 -13.06
C TYR A 201 28.90 17.86 -13.14
N TRP A 202 29.72 17.69 -14.17
CA TRP A 202 30.52 16.49 -14.35
C TRP A 202 31.61 16.32 -13.29
N GLY A 203 32.15 17.42 -12.75
CA GLY A 203 33.04 17.39 -11.59
C GLY A 203 32.35 16.87 -10.33
N ALA A 204 31.10 17.26 -10.09
CA ALA A 204 30.29 16.72 -8.99
C ALA A 204 29.96 15.24 -9.22
N VAL A 205 29.59 14.83 -10.44
CA VAL A 205 29.34 13.42 -10.77
C VAL A 205 30.59 12.56 -10.49
N GLY A 206 31.76 12.99 -10.97
CA GLY A 206 33.03 12.30 -10.72
C GLY A 206 33.40 12.26 -9.23
N SER A 207 33.24 13.38 -8.52
CA SER A 207 33.50 13.48 -7.08
C SER A 207 32.57 12.59 -6.26
N VAL A 208 31.28 12.54 -6.60
CA VAL A 208 30.28 11.65 -5.98
C VAL A 208 30.69 10.20 -6.20
N LEU A 209 30.91 9.77 -7.45
CA LEU A 209 31.36 8.41 -7.76
C LEU A 209 32.61 8.01 -7.01
N ASN A 210 33.64 8.88 -7.01
CA ASN A 210 34.87 8.61 -6.28
C ASN A 210 34.59 8.48 -4.78
N SER A 211 33.87 9.43 -4.18
CA SER A 211 33.57 9.40 -2.73
C SER A 211 32.75 8.17 -2.32
N THR A 212 31.90 7.66 -3.22
CA THR A 212 31.05 6.48 -2.98
C THR A 212 31.88 5.20 -2.79
N PHE A 213 33.02 5.08 -3.48
CA PHE A 213 33.86 3.86 -3.48
C PHE A 213 35.25 4.02 -2.87
N ALA A 214 35.79 5.25 -2.78
CA ALA A 214 37.13 5.52 -2.26
C ALA A 214 37.22 5.44 -0.73
N ARG A 215 36.09 5.40 -0.01
CA ARG A 215 36.03 5.36 1.46
C ARG A 215 35.71 3.98 2.02
N LEU A 216 36.34 2.93 1.48
CA LEU A 216 36.38 1.66 2.20
C LEU A 216 37.48 1.77 3.27
N ASP A 217 37.07 2.12 4.48
CA ASP A 217 37.93 2.06 5.67
C ASP A 217 38.48 0.63 5.78
N MET A 218 39.80 0.45 5.83
CA MET A 218 40.42 -0.89 5.95
C MET A 218 40.75 -1.23 7.42
N SER A 219 40.07 -0.57 8.37
CA SER A 219 40.19 -0.89 9.79
C SER A 219 39.85 -2.35 10.11
N PRO A 220 40.43 -2.93 11.16
CA PRO A 220 40.08 -4.28 11.63
C PRO A 220 38.57 -4.44 11.89
N ASP A 221 37.92 -3.40 12.43
CA ASP A 221 36.47 -3.38 12.68
C ASP A 221 35.66 -3.44 11.38
N PHE A 222 36.11 -2.73 10.34
CA PHE A 222 35.52 -2.85 9.01
C PHE A 222 35.68 -4.27 8.46
N ALA A 223 36.90 -4.84 8.54
CA ALA A 223 37.19 -6.17 8.01
C ALA A 223 36.34 -7.25 8.69
N LEU A 224 36.25 -7.21 10.03
CA LEU A 224 35.41 -8.11 10.81
C LEU A 224 33.94 -8.02 10.41
N ARG A 225 33.42 -6.79 10.29
CA ARG A 225 32.04 -6.56 9.89
C ARG A 225 31.76 -7.01 8.46
N ALA A 226 32.68 -6.73 7.54
CA ALA A 226 32.56 -7.16 6.16
C ALA A 226 32.58 -8.68 6.04
N LEU A 227 33.44 -9.35 6.82
CA LEU A 227 33.51 -10.80 6.89
C LEU A 227 32.23 -11.40 7.46
N ASN A 228 31.71 -10.87 8.57
CA ASN A 228 30.45 -11.32 9.16
C ASN A 228 29.28 -11.20 8.18
N LEU A 229 29.13 -10.07 7.50
CA LEU A 229 28.09 -9.88 6.49
C LEU A 229 28.26 -10.84 5.29
N ALA A 230 29.50 -11.10 4.86
CA ALA A 230 29.78 -12.08 3.82
C ALA A 230 29.46 -13.51 4.27
N LEU A 231 29.74 -13.88 5.51
CA LEU A 231 29.41 -15.19 6.07
C LEU A 231 27.89 -15.38 6.20
N MET A 232 27.16 -14.38 6.68
CA MET A 232 25.68 -14.37 6.64
C MET A 232 25.17 -14.56 5.21
N GLY A 233 25.81 -13.88 4.25
CA GLY A 233 25.71 -14.11 2.81
C GLY A 233 25.77 -15.59 2.42
N GLY A 234 26.90 -16.21 2.77
CA GLY A 234 27.25 -17.58 2.43
C GLY A 234 26.34 -18.62 3.08
N VAL A 235 25.94 -18.42 4.35
CA VAL A 235 24.98 -19.28 5.06
C VAL A 235 23.67 -19.34 4.29
N LEU A 236 23.11 -18.19 3.92
CA LEU A 236 21.85 -18.12 3.18
C LEU A 236 21.98 -18.71 1.77
N CYS A 237 23.09 -18.46 1.06
CA CYS A 237 23.36 -19.11 -0.23
C CYS A 237 23.43 -20.64 -0.10
N THR A 238 24.04 -21.13 0.98
CA THR A 238 24.13 -22.56 1.29
C THR A 238 22.74 -23.15 1.56
N PHE A 239 21.87 -22.47 2.32
CA PHE A 239 20.49 -22.93 2.50
C PHE A 239 19.74 -23.04 1.17
N VAL A 240 19.90 -22.07 0.26
CA VAL A 240 19.28 -22.14 -1.07
C VAL A 240 19.85 -23.29 -1.88
N ALA A 241 21.17 -23.53 -1.83
CA ALA A 241 21.81 -24.66 -2.48
C ALA A 241 21.33 -26.03 -1.94
N ARG A 242 21.03 -26.12 -0.63
CA ARG A 242 20.59 -27.36 0.03
C ARG A 242 19.10 -27.65 -0.10
N THR A 243 18.29 -26.61 0.02
CA THR A 243 16.82 -26.72 -0.06
C THR A 243 16.31 -26.69 -1.50
N GLY A 244 17.10 -26.15 -2.43
CA GLY A 244 16.71 -25.93 -3.81
C GLY A 244 15.68 -24.80 -3.97
N THR A 245 15.36 -24.04 -2.92
CA THR A 245 14.38 -22.94 -2.95
C THR A 245 14.84 -21.74 -2.11
N THR A 246 14.31 -20.55 -2.37
CA THR A 246 14.63 -19.33 -1.60
C THR A 246 13.78 -19.16 -0.34
N TRP A 247 12.68 -19.91 -0.18
CA TRP A 247 11.73 -19.74 0.91
C TRP A 247 12.34 -19.84 2.31
N PHE A 248 13.25 -20.79 2.55
CA PHE A 248 13.91 -20.91 3.84
C PHE A 248 14.80 -19.69 4.13
N ALA A 249 15.56 -19.22 3.12
CA ALA A 249 16.42 -18.05 3.26
C ALA A 249 15.60 -16.77 3.52
N ILE A 250 14.47 -16.60 2.81
CA ILE A 250 13.51 -15.51 3.06
C ILE A 250 13.05 -15.54 4.52
N GLY A 251 12.66 -16.71 5.03
CA GLY A 251 12.25 -16.87 6.42
C GLY A 251 13.35 -16.52 7.40
N ALA A 252 14.54 -17.11 7.23
CA ALA A 252 15.69 -16.90 8.11
C ALA A 252 16.11 -15.43 8.17
N HIS A 253 16.20 -14.77 7.01
CA HIS A 253 16.52 -13.36 6.94
C HIS A 253 15.43 -12.49 7.58
N SER A 254 14.14 -12.82 7.35
CA SER A 254 13.03 -12.10 8.00
C SER A 254 13.11 -12.21 9.53
N GLY A 255 13.46 -13.39 10.05
CA GLY A 255 13.69 -13.59 11.49
C GLY A 255 14.85 -12.75 12.02
N TRP A 256 15.96 -12.69 11.29
CA TRP A 256 17.09 -11.82 11.64
C TRP A 256 16.70 -10.35 11.69
N VAL A 257 16.07 -9.82 10.63
CA VAL A 257 15.64 -8.40 10.57
C VAL A 257 14.69 -8.06 11.71
N PHE A 258 13.76 -8.95 12.03
CA PHE A 258 12.84 -8.77 13.16
C PHE A 258 13.57 -8.71 14.50
N CYS A 259 14.48 -9.66 14.78
CA CYS A 259 15.29 -9.66 16.01
C CYS A 259 16.20 -8.44 16.12
N ILE A 260 16.84 -8.01 15.03
CA ILE A 260 17.69 -6.81 15.01
C ILE A 260 16.86 -5.57 15.37
N ARG A 261 15.64 -5.46 14.79
CA ARG A 261 14.73 -4.36 15.09
C ARG A 261 14.30 -4.37 16.55
N LEU A 262 13.90 -5.53 17.08
CA LEU A 262 13.53 -5.66 18.49
C LEU A 262 14.68 -5.34 19.43
N ASN A 263 15.88 -5.87 19.16
CA ASN A 263 17.07 -5.59 19.95
C ASN A 263 17.37 -4.09 19.99
N GLY A 264 17.27 -3.38 18.86
CA GLY A 264 17.45 -1.92 18.82
C GLY A 264 16.36 -1.09 19.53
N LEU A 265 15.20 -1.68 19.82
CA LEU A 265 14.13 -1.06 20.60
C LEU A 265 14.26 -1.35 22.09
N LEU A 266 14.60 -2.58 22.43
CA LEU A 266 14.70 -3.09 23.79
C LEU A 266 16.01 -2.72 24.47
N THR A 267 17.07 -2.48 23.70
CA THR A 267 18.41 -2.24 24.25
C THR A 267 19.17 -1.14 23.52
N SER A 268 20.17 -0.55 24.17
CA SER A 268 21.11 0.42 23.61
C SER A 268 22.56 0.01 23.90
N SER A 269 23.49 0.41 23.04
CA SER A 269 24.92 0.14 23.21
C SER A 269 25.48 0.80 24.47
N VAL A 270 26.24 0.05 25.26
CA VAL A 270 26.98 0.57 26.42
C VAL A 270 28.46 0.67 26.02
N LYS A 271 29.01 1.90 25.95
CA LYS A 271 30.38 2.13 25.46
C LYS A 271 31.47 1.92 26.52
N THR A 272 31.11 1.81 27.79
CA THR A 272 32.03 1.93 28.94
C THR A 272 32.45 0.60 29.57
N THR A 273 31.93 -0.54 29.09
CA THR A 273 32.27 -1.87 29.64
C THR A 273 33.20 -2.62 28.69
N GLY A 274 34.21 -3.32 29.23
CA GLY A 274 35.22 -4.09 28.48
C GLY A 274 34.69 -5.23 27.59
N GLY A 275 33.37 -5.42 27.51
CA GLY A 275 32.70 -6.36 26.61
C GLY A 275 32.46 -5.82 25.18
N GLY A 276 32.82 -4.57 24.89
CA GLY A 276 32.54 -3.91 23.59
C GLY A 276 33.17 -4.61 22.38
N TRP A 277 34.41 -5.11 22.49
CA TRP A 277 35.10 -5.80 21.39
C TRP A 277 34.53 -7.20 21.13
N TRP A 278 34.22 -7.96 22.18
CA TRP A 278 33.69 -9.34 22.05
C TRP A 278 32.22 -9.40 21.69
N GLY A 279 31.39 -8.53 22.27
CA GLY A 279 29.95 -8.54 22.12
C GLY A 279 29.41 -7.69 20.96
N GLY A 280 30.19 -6.74 20.45
CA GLY A 280 29.75 -5.80 19.42
C GLY A 280 28.79 -4.74 19.99
N LEU A 281 28.81 -3.54 19.41
CA LEU A 281 28.00 -2.41 19.85
C LEU A 281 26.75 -2.24 18.98
N ARG A 282 26.72 -2.83 17.78
CA ARG A 282 25.59 -2.71 16.86
C ARG A 282 24.47 -3.68 17.20
N ALA A 283 23.22 -3.26 17.01
CA ALA A 283 22.06 -4.13 17.27
C ALA A 283 22.03 -5.41 16.42
N ASP A 284 22.77 -5.43 15.31
CA ASP A 284 22.95 -6.57 14.41
C ASP A 284 24.11 -7.51 14.80
N GLY A 285 24.92 -7.14 15.80
CA GLY A 285 26.08 -7.90 16.25
C GLY A 285 27.18 -8.06 15.21
N THR A 286 27.06 -7.45 14.02
CA THR A 286 27.97 -7.71 12.89
C THR A 286 29.39 -7.21 13.14
N ASP A 287 29.59 -6.37 14.14
CA ASP A 287 30.89 -5.87 14.62
C ASP A 287 31.51 -6.76 15.71
N SER A 288 30.98 -7.97 15.97
CA SER A 288 31.45 -8.87 17.02
C SER A 288 32.18 -10.12 16.50
N PRO A 289 33.27 -10.57 17.16
CA PRO A 289 33.85 -11.90 16.98
C PRO A 289 32.85 -13.03 17.33
N TRP A 290 31.92 -12.78 18.26
CA TRP A 290 30.86 -13.75 18.59
C TRP A 290 30.00 -14.10 17.38
N THR A 291 29.61 -13.11 16.59
CA THR A 291 28.86 -13.32 15.35
C THR A 291 29.69 -14.10 14.33
N LEU A 292 31.00 -13.88 14.28
CA LEU A 292 31.90 -14.62 13.38
C LEU A 292 31.92 -16.11 13.70
N ILE A 293 32.12 -16.46 14.97
CA ILE A 293 32.10 -17.86 15.45
C ILE A 293 30.76 -18.51 15.12
N LEU A 294 29.66 -17.84 15.46
CA LEU A 294 28.32 -18.36 15.27
C LEU A 294 27.97 -18.54 13.78
N MET A 295 28.28 -17.58 12.92
CA MET A 295 28.02 -17.68 11.48
C MET A 295 28.92 -18.72 10.81
N THR A 296 30.16 -18.91 11.29
CA THR A 296 31.04 -19.99 10.83
C THR A 296 30.47 -21.36 11.20
N PHE A 297 29.98 -21.51 12.44
CA PHE A 297 29.27 -22.71 12.87
C PHE A 297 28.02 -22.97 12.03
N PHE A 298 27.18 -21.96 11.76
CA PHE A 298 26.00 -22.12 10.91
C PHE A 298 26.35 -22.42 9.46
N LEU A 299 27.44 -21.88 8.93
CA LEU A 299 27.91 -22.20 7.59
C LEU A 299 28.33 -23.67 7.54
N ALA A 300 29.11 -24.14 8.51
CA ALA A 300 29.45 -25.55 8.65
C ALA A 300 28.18 -26.41 8.74
N ALA A 301 27.26 -26.12 9.67
CA ALA A 301 26.01 -26.84 9.84
C ALA A 301 25.15 -26.85 8.54
N ALA A 302 25.10 -25.74 7.81
CA ALA A 302 24.41 -25.65 6.53
C ALA A 302 25.09 -26.50 5.44
N ILE A 303 26.43 -26.62 5.48
CA ILE A 303 27.19 -27.54 4.62
C ILE A 303 26.96 -29.00 5.01
N TRP A 304 26.74 -29.31 6.29
CA TRP A 304 26.41 -30.67 6.73
C TRP A 304 24.93 -31.01 6.56
N TRP A 305 24.06 -30.01 6.32
CA TRP A 305 22.63 -30.22 6.13
C TRP A 305 22.35 -31.16 4.93
N PRO A 306 21.57 -32.25 5.13
CA PRO A 306 21.32 -33.24 4.08
C PRO A 306 20.79 -32.61 2.79
N ARG A 307 21.42 -32.92 1.65
CA ARG A 307 20.89 -32.53 0.35
C ARG A 307 19.58 -33.28 0.14
N ARG A 308 18.47 -32.56 -0.03
CA ARG A 308 17.23 -33.18 -0.50
C ARG A 308 17.35 -33.48 -2.00
N THR A 309 18.00 -34.59 -2.33
CA THR A 309 17.96 -35.17 -3.68
C THR A 309 16.51 -35.51 -4.01
N GLY A 310 15.94 -34.83 -4.99
CA GLY A 310 14.82 -35.37 -5.76
C GLY A 310 15.42 -36.09 -6.97
N PRO A 311 14.70 -37.03 -7.60
CA PRO A 311 15.19 -37.69 -8.80
C PRO A 311 15.61 -36.63 -9.83
N ARG A 312 16.83 -36.75 -10.36
CA ARG A 312 17.32 -35.98 -11.52
C ARG A 312 16.51 -36.45 -12.72
N VAL A 313 15.32 -35.87 -12.91
CA VAL A 313 14.65 -35.95 -14.21
C VAL A 313 15.44 -35.04 -15.14
N SER A 314 16.19 -35.63 -16.06
CA SER A 314 16.63 -34.97 -17.28
C SER A 314 15.38 -34.46 -17.98
N LEU A 315 15.08 -33.16 -17.81
CA LEU A 315 14.00 -32.55 -18.55
C LEU A 315 14.38 -32.58 -20.03
N PRO A 316 13.56 -33.16 -20.93
CA PRO A 316 13.74 -32.92 -22.35
C PRO A 316 13.70 -31.41 -22.57
N ALA A 317 14.59 -30.92 -23.45
CA ALA A 317 14.62 -29.54 -23.87
C ALA A 317 13.28 -29.18 -24.50
N ARG A 318 12.34 -28.67 -23.69
CA ARG A 318 11.15 -28.02 -24.21
C ARG A 318 11.61 -26.76 -24.94
N PRO A 319 11.12 -26.47 -26.17
CA PRO A 319 11.41 -25.21 -26.83
C PRO A 319 10.99 -24.06 -25.92
N PRO A 320 11.58 -22.86 -26.06
CA PRO A 320 11.37 -21.72 -25.19
C PRO A 320 9.95 -21.15 -25.37
N GLY A 321 8.95 -21.86 -24.85
CA GLY A 321 7.65 -21.27 -24.56
C GLY A 321 7.84 -20.33 -23.38
N ARG A 322 7.71 -19.02 -23.63
CA ARG A 322 7.71 -17.99 -22.58
C ARG A 322 6.76 -18.46 -21.47
N PHE A 323 7.28 -18.62 -20.25
CA PHE A 323 6.42 -18.73 -19.07
C PHE A 323 5.73 -17.37 -18.92
N GLU A 324 4.58 -17.22 -19.55
CA GLU A 324 3.74 -16.07 -19.33
C GLU A 324 3.00 -16.30 -18.01
N PRO A 325 3.31 -15.54 -16.94
CA PRO A 325 2.48 -15.60 -15.75
C PRO A 325 1.04 -15.27 -16.16
N PRO A 326 0.02 -15.90 -15.55
CA PRO A 326 -1.38 -15.64 -15.86
C PRO A 326 -1.71 -14.23 -15.37
N TRP A 327 -1.38 -13.24 -16.22
CA TRP A 327 -1.47 -11.80 -15.92
C TRP A 327 -2.88 -11.44 -15.43
N GLU A 328 -3.90 -12.11 -15.96
CA GLU A 328 -5.29 -11.91 -15.56
C GLU A 328 -5.53 -12.30 -14.10
N ARG A 329 -4.96 -13.43 -13.65
CA ARG A 329 -5.06 -13.86 -12.24
C ARG A 329 -4.37 -12.86 -11.31
N TRP A 330 -3.24 -12.31 -11.73
CA TRP A 330 -2.52 -11.28 -10.97
C TRP A 330 -3.30 -9.96 -10.93
N ALA A 331 -3.75 -9.45 -12.08
CA ALA A 331 -4.53 -8.23 -12.17
C ALA A 331 -5.83 -8.35 -11.35
N TRP A 332 -6.51 -9.49 -11.45
CA TRP A 332 -7.69 -9.81 -10.66
C TRP A 332 -7.39 -9.88 -9.15
N GLY A 333 -6.33 -10.59 -8.75
CA GLY A 333 -5.91 -10.67 -7.35
C GLY A 333 -5.55 -9.30 -6.77
N LEU A 334 -4.90 -8.44 -7.56
CA LEU A 334 -4.58 -7.06 -7.18
C LEU A 334 -5.84 -6.18 -7.08
N LEU A 335 -6.83 -6.36 -7.95
CA LEU A 335 -8.12 -5.67 -7.85
C LEU A 335 -8.86 -6.07 -6.56
N LEU A 336 -8.88 -7.36 -6.23
CA LEU A 336 -9.44 -7.86 -4.97
C LEU A 336 -8.68 -7.32 -3.75
N ALA A 337 -7.35 -7.33 -3.80
CA ALA A 337 -6.51 -6.77 -2.75
C ALA A 337 -6.77 -5.25 -2.56
N THR A 338 -7.01 -4.53 -3.66
CA THR A 338 -7.40 -3.11 -3.62
C THR A 338 -8.73 -2.93 -2.90
N MET A 339 -9.78 -3.65 -3.31
CA MET A 339 -11.09 -3.54 -2.64
C MET A 339 -11.09 -4.00 -1.19
N PHE A 340 -10.28 -4.99 -0.85
CA PHE A 340 -10.12 -5.42 0.54
C PHE A 340 -9.39 -4.39 1.40
N SER A 341 -8.31 -3.80 0.89
CA SER A 341 -7.45 -2.92 1.71
C SER A 341 -7.92 -1.48 1.79
N ILE A 342 -8.64 -0.98 0.78
CA ILE A 342 -9.05 0.42 0.71
C ILE A 342 -9.84 0.93 1.91
N PRO A 343 -10.69 0.14 2.61
CA PRO A 343 -11.40 0.62 3.79
C PRO A 343 -10.48 0.95 4.95
N PHE A 344 -9.33 0.27 5.11
CA PHE A 344 -8.51 0.42 6.32
C PHE A 344 -7.06 0.89 6.07
N SER A 345 -6.58 0.85 4.83
CA SER A 345 -5.23 1.26 4.44
C SER A 345 -5.18 1.78 3.00
N ILE A 346 -5.21 3.11 2.86
CA ILE A 346 -5.08 3.76 1.54
C ILE A 346 -3.75 3.46 0.86
N ALA A 347 -2.65 3.38 1.61
CA ALA A 347 -1.33 3.08 1.04
C ALA A 347 -1.31 1.69 0.38
N LEU A 348 -1.88 0.69 1.05
CA LEU A 348 -1.98 -0.66 0.50
C LEU A 348 -2.97 -0.68 -0.68
N GLY A 349 -4.13 -0.03 -0.54
CA GLY A 349 -5.13 0.10 -1.60
C GLY A 349 -4.58 0.72 -2.88
N GLN A 350 -3.90 1.88 -2.77
CA GLN A 350 -3.28 2.55 -3.92
C GLN A 350 -2.13 1.76 -4.51
N THR A 351 -1.32 1.08 -3.70
CA THR A 351 -0.21 0.26 -4.20
C THR A 351 -0.73 -0.92 -5.01
N CYS A 352 -1.68 -1.68 -4.45
CA CYS A 352 -2.35 -2.76 -5.16
C CYS A 352 -3.09 -2.27 -6.40
N GLY A 353 -3.78 -1.12 -6.29
CA GLY A 353 -4.52 -0.52 -7.40
C GLY A 353 -3.59 -0.05 -8.53
N GLY A 354 -2.49 0.63 -8.20
CA GLY A 354 -1.49 1.05 -9.17
C GLY A 354 -0.88 -0.15 -9.91
N LEU A 355 -0.52 -1.22 -9.19
CA LEU A 355 -0.04 -2.46 -9.80
C LEU A 355 -1.11 -3.14 -10.67
N CYS A 356 -2.37 -3.14 -10.24
CA CYS A 356 -3.50 -3.65 -11.02
C CYS A 356 -3.67 -2.89 -12.34
N LEU A 357 -3.63 -1.56 -12.28
CA LEU A 357 -3.74 -0.68 -13.44
C LEU A 357 -2.57 -0.92 -14.41
N ILE A 358 -1.33 -0.97 -13.91
CA ILE A 358 -0.14 -1.28 -14.74
C ILE A 358 -0.29 -2.65 -15.40
N ALA A 359 -0.65 -3.69 -14.64
CA ALA A 359 -0.83 -5.04 -15.18
C ALA A 359 -1.90 -5.08 -16.28
N THR A 360 -3.01 -4.37 -16.08
CA THR A 360 -4.11 -4.30 -17.05
C THR A 360 -3.69 -3.53 -18.31
N LEU A 361 -3.08 -2.35 -18.16
CA LEU A 361 -2.58 -1.55 -19.28
C LEU A 361 -1.50 -2.30 -20.08
N MET A 362 -0.60 -3.03 -19.42
CA MET A 362 0.37 -3.89 -20.08
C MET A 362 -0.29 -5.02 -20.87
N ALA A 363 -1.36 -5.62 -20.34
CA ALA A 363 -2.11 -6.65 -21.04
C ALA A 363 -2.82 -6.09 -22.28
N VAL A 364 -3.38 -4.88 -22.19
CA VAL A 364 -4.02 -4.15 -23.30
C VAL A 364 -2.99 -3.79 -24.37
N ALA A 365 -1.84 -3.23 -23.98
CA ALA A 365 -0.75 -2.87 -24.90
C ALA A 365 -0.21 -4.10 -25.65
N ARG A 366 -0.20 -5.27 -24.99
CA ARG A 366 0.17 -6.57 -25.59
C ARG A 366 -0.98 -7.25 -26.33
N ARG A 367 -2.12 -6.57 -26.52
CA ARG A 367 -3.33 -7.09 -27.17
C ARG A 367 -3.86 -8.39 -26.56
N ARG A 368 -3.60 -8.63 -25.27
CA ARG A 368 -4.06 -9.83 -24.54
C ARG A 368 -5.48 -9.71 -24.00
N ILE A 369 -5.95 -8.48 -23.81
CA ILE A 369 -7.33 -8.18 -23.43
C ILE A 369 -7.81 -6.93 -24.14
N ARG A 370 -9.10 -6.88 -24.46
CA ARG A 370 -9.78 -5.66 -24.90
C ARG A 370 -10.45 -5.03 -23.69
N LEU A 371 -10.17 -3.76 -23.43
CA LEU A 371 -10.86 -3.02 -22.38
C LEU A 371 -12.33 -2.91 -22.73
N GLU A 372 -13.16 -3.28 -21.78
CA GLU A 372 -14.57 -2.95 -21.77
C GLU A 372 -14.71 -1.52 -21.23
N VAL A 373 -15.27 -0.63 -22.04
CA VAL A 373 -15.42 0.79 -21.70
C VAL A 373 -16.91 1.09 -21.53
N PRO A 374 -17.44 1.03 -20.30
CA PRO A 374 -18.83 1.36 -20.02
C PRO A 374 -19.18 2.78 -20.46
N ALA A 375 -20.43 3.02 -20.86
CA ALA A 375 -20.88 4.36 -21.25
C ALA A 375 -20.71 5.41 -20.13
N VAL A 376 -20.78 5.00 -18.85
CA VAL A 376 -20.54 5.88 -17.69
C VAL A 376 -19.09 6.36 -17.57
N PHE A 377 -18.13 5.75 -18.28
CA PHE A 377 -16.74 6.20 -18.30
C PHE A 377 -16.56 7.52 -19.05
N TRP A 378 -17.27 7.74 -20.16
CA TRP A 378 -17.14 8.94 -20.97
C TRP A 378 -17.45 10.24 -20.21
N PRO A 379 -18.57 10.36 -19.47
CA PRO A 379 -18.80 11.56 -18.68
C PRO A 379 -17.85 11.69 -17.48
N ALA A 380 -17.32 10.58 -16.93
CA ALA A 380 -16.24 10.62 -15.94
C ALA A 380 -14.94 11.20 -16.52
N LEU A 381 -14.60 10.82 -17.75
CA LEU A 381 -13.44 11.33 -18.48
C LEU A 381 -13.63 12.82 -18.82
N ALA A 382 -14.82 13.19 -19.30
CA ALA A 382 -15.17 14.60 -19.56
C ALA A 382 -15.04 15.44 -18.29
N PHE A 383 -15.55 14.93 -17.15
CA PHE A 383 -15.38 15.58 -15.86
C PHE A 383 -13.91 15.73 -15.47
N ALA A 384 -13.09 14.70 -15.67
CA ALA A 384 -11.65 14.79 -15.40
C ALA A 384 -10.95 15.84 -16.27
N VAL A 385 -11.30 15.93 -17.55
CA VAL A 385 -10.77 16.96 -18.45
C VAL A 385 -11.19 18.36 -17.98
N ILE A 386 -12.46 18.57 -17.63
CA ILE A 386 -12.95 19.85 -17.11
C ILE A 386 -12.27 20.20 -15.78
N ALA A 387 -12.09 19.23 -14.89
CA ALA A 387 -11.37 19.42 -13.64
C ALA A 387 -9.92 19.86 -13.88
N ILE A 388 -9.23 19.28 -14.88
CA ILE A 388 -7.89 19.72 -15.29
C ILE A 388 -7.93 21.15 -15.86
N LEU A 389 -8.87 21.44 -16.76
CA LEU A 389 -9.03 22.76 -17.36
C LEU A 389 -9.32 23.84 -16.32
N SER A 390 -10.17 23.55 -15.33
CA SER A 390 -10.47 24.48 -14.24
C SER A 390 -9.22 24.85 -13.42
N VAL A 391 -8.26 23.93 -13.28
CA VAL A 391 -6.98 24.24 -12.61
C VAL A 391 -6.10 25.13 -13.48
N VAL A 392 -6.09 24.92 -14.80
CA VAL A 392 -5.32 25.73 -15.76
C VAL A 392 -5.87 27.15 -15.87
N LEU A 393 -7.19 27.30 -15.86
CA LEU A 393 -7.90 28.58 -15.96
C LEU A 393 -8.12 29.24 -14.59
N GLY A 394 -7.74 28.57 -13.51
CA GLY A 394 -7.94 29.04 -12.14
C GLY A 394 -6.94 30.13 -11.72
N PRO A 395 -7.22 30.84 -10.61
CA PRO A 395 -6.47 32.02 -10.18
C PRO A 395 -5.04 31.77 -9.68
N GLU A 396 -4.65 30.52 -9.42
CA GLU A 396 -3.40 30.16 -8.72
C GLU A 396 -2.53 29.20 -9.54
N PRO A 397 -1.29 29.58 -9.92
CA PRO A 397 -0.35 28.73 -10.64
C PRO A 397 0.26 27.68 -9.71
N PHE A 398 -0.52 26.65 -9.39
CA PHE A 398 -0.06 25.47 -8.65
C PHE A 398 0.46 24.39 -9.61
N PRO A 399 1.34 23.47 -9.17
CA PRO A 399 1.72 22.32 -9.99
C PRO A 399 0.50 21.43 -10.29
N LEU A 400 0.03 21.48 -11.55
CA LEU A 400 -1.11 20.73 -12.10
C LEU A 400 -1.16 19.29 -11.60
N VAL A 401 -0.02 18.60 -11.63
CA VAL A 401 0.15 17.20 -11.23
C VAL A 401 -0.29 16.94 -9.78
N LYS A 402 0.01 17.84 -8.84
CA LYS A 402 -0.33 17.68 -7.42
C LYS A 402 -1.85 17.78 -7.19
N LYS A 403 -2.53 18.60 -8.00
CA LYS A 403 -3.99 18.81 -7.91
C LYS A 403 -4.77 17.70 -8.62
N THR A 404 -4.33 17.28 -9.81
CA THR A 404 -5.13 16.43 -10.72
C THR A 404 -4.74 14.96 -10.71
N GLY A 405 -3.61 14.57 -10.09
CA GLY A 405 -3.10 13.19 -10.13
C GLY A 405 -4.06 12.12 -9.63
N ARG A 406 -5.08 12.47 -8.83
CA ARG A 406 -6.10 11.52 -8.35
C ARG A 406 -7.16 11.17 -9.40
N LEU A 407 -7.33 11.97 -10.44
CA LEU A 407 -8.29 11.72 -11.52
C LEU A 407 -7.96 10.44 -12.30
N ILE A 408 -6.69 9.99 -12.26
CA ILE A 408 -6.26 8.71 -12.85
C ILE A 408 -7.07 7.52 -12.34
N TRP A 409 -7.61 7.61 -11.12
CA TRP A 409 -8.38 6.52 -10.52
C TRP A 409 -9.74 6.29 -11.20
N PHE A 410 -10.24 7.20 -12.03
CA PHE A 410 -11.41 6.93 -12.88
C PHE A 410 -11.17 5.85 -13.94
N LEU A 411 -9.90 5.54 -14.25
CA LEU A 411 -9.56 4.37 -15.07
C LEU A 411 -10.00 3.04 -14.44
N PHE A 412 -10.35 3.03 -13.14
CA PHE A 412 -10.94 1.85 -12.52
C PHE A 412 -12.36 1.54 -13.01
N ILE A 413 -13.09 2.49 -13.63
CA ILE A 413 -14.39 2.20 -14.26
C ILE A 413 -14.23 1.12 -15.35
N PRO A 414 -13.41 1.33 -16.41
CA PRO A 414 -13.20 0.30 -17.43
C PRO A 414 -12.39 -0.90 -16.92
N VAL A 415 -11.43 -0.72 -16.01
CA VAL A 415 -10.67 -1.86 -15.44
C VAL A 415 -11.60 -2.81 -14.68
N THR A 416 -12.49 -2.30 -13.83
CA THR A 416 -13.43 -3.14 -13.09
C THR A 416 -14.48 -3.76 -14.00
N ALA A 417 -15.01 -3.02 -14.99
CA ALA A 417 -15.92 -3.60 -15.98
C ALA A 417 -15.28 -4.79 -16.71
N THR A 418 -14.03 -4.62 -17.13
CA THR A 418 -13.24 -5.64 -17.82
C THR A 418 -12.94 -6.86 -16.94
N LEU A 419 -12.39 -6.64 -15.73
CA LEU A 419 -11.91 -7.72 -14.88
C LEU A 419 -13.03 -8.41 -14.10
N ALA A 420 -14.13 -7.72 -13.78
CA ALA A 420 -15.29 -8.26 -13.04
C ALA A 420 -16.51 -8.53 -13.94
N ARG A 421 -16.27 -8.95 -15.19
CA ARG A 421 -17.33 -9.26 -16.16
C ARG A 421 -18.23 -10.42 -15.73
N MET A 422 -17.67 -11.43 -15.07
CA MET A 422 -18.42 -12.59 -14.59
C MET A 422 -19.10 -12.33 -13.24
N ALA A 423 -20.28 -12.92 -13.03
CA ALA A 423 -21.02 -12.78 -11.76
C ALA A 423 -20.18 -13.23 -10.53
N PRO A 424 -19.50 -14.38 -10.53
CA PRO A 424 -18.69 -14.78 -9.37
C PRO A 424 -17.59 -13.78 -9.00
N ARG A 425 -17.04 -13.06 -9.99
CA ARG A 425 -16.05 -12.01 -9.76
C ARG A 425 -16.68 -10.78 -9.10
N ARG A 426 -17.85 -10.33 -9.54
CA ARG A 426 -18.59 -9.24 -8.86
C ARG A 426 -18.92 -9.60 -7.41
N THR A 427 -19.38 -10.83 -7.16
CA THR A 427 -19.61 -11.32 -5.80
C THR A 427 -18.31 -11.31 -4.97
N ALA A 428 -17.19 -11.71 -5.56
CA ALA A 428 -15.89 -11.66 -4.88
C ALA A 428 -15.44 -10.23 -4.56
N LEU A 429 -15.71 -9.23 -5.41
CA LEU A 429 -15.45 -7.81 -5.09
C LEU A 429 -16.26 -7.36 -3.88
N LEU A 430 -17.56 -7.68 -3.85
CA LEU A 430 -18.44 -7.33 -2.72
C LEU A 430 -17.94 -7.98 -1.42
N LYS A 431 -17.55 -9.26 -1.47
CA LYS A 431 -16.98 -9.98 -0.33
C LYS A 431 -15.66 -9.37 0.13
N ALA A 432 -14.76 -9.03 -0.79
CA ALA A 432 -13.48 -8.41 -0.48
C ALA A 432 -13.69 -7.06 0.22
N PHE A 433 -14.56 -6.21 -0.32
CA PHE A 433 -14.89 -4.92 0.27
C PHE A 433 -15.56 -5.06 1.65
N ALA A 434 -16.52 -5.96 1.80
CA ALA A 434 -17.18 -6.25 3.07
C ALA A 434 -16.19 -6.77 4.14
N ALA A 435 -15.27 -7.67 3.77
CA ALA A 435 -14.23 -8.14 4.69
C ALA A 435 -13.28 -6.99 5.09
N GLY A 436 -12.89 -6.15 4.12
CA GLY A 436 -12.06 -4.97 4.37
C GLY A 436 -12.69 -3.96 5.32
N SER A 437 -13.96 -3.64 5.12
CA SER A 437 -14.72 -2.78 6.03
C SER A 437 -14.94 -3.42 7.40
N GLY A 438 -14.94 -4.75 7.49
CA GLY A 438 -14.90 -5.49 8.76
C GLY A 438 -13.61 -5.25 9.53
N VAL A 439 -12.46 -5.31 8.85
CA VAL A 439 -11.15 -4.96 9.45
C VAL A 439 -11.14 -3.51 9.91
N LEU A 440 -11.70 -2.59 9.12
CA LEU A 440 -11.90 -1.19 9.54
C LEU A 440 -12.79 -1.11 10.78
N GLY A 441 -13.91 -1.85 10.83
CA GLY A 441 -14.80 -1.86 11.98
C GLY A 441 -14.07 -2.32 13.24
N LEU A 442 -13.28 -3.39 13.13
CA LEU A 442 -12.45 -3.88 14.24
C LEU A 442 -11.38 -2.86 14.67
N LYS A 443 -10.73 -2.18 13.72
CA LYS A 443 -9.80 -1.06 14.00
C LYS A 443 -10.51 0.04 14.79
N VAL A 444 -11.73 0.43 14.42
CA VAL A 444 -12.48 1.46 15.16
C VAL A 444 -12.86 0.94 16.55
N VAL A 445 -13.50 -0.23 16.65
CA VAL A 445 -13.97 -0.78 17.93
C VAL A 445 -12.82 -1.03 18.91
N LEU A 446 -11.69 -1.57 18.45
CA LEU A 446 -10.57 -1.92 19.34
C LEU A 446 -9.56 -0.78 19.44
N LEU A 447 -8.97 -0.35 18.32
CA LEU A 447 -7.82 0.55 18.34
C LEU A 447 -8.21 1.99 18.62
N ASN A 448 -9.33 2.49 18.08
CA ASN A 448 -9.75 3.86 18.38
C ASN A 448 -10.24 3.96 19.83
N SER A 449 -11.00 2.97 20.33
CA SER A 449 -11.39 2.90 21.75
C SER A 449 -10.18 2.83 22.67
N TRP A 450 -9.19 2.01 22.34
CA TRP A 450 -7.94 1.93 23.10
C TRP A 450 -7.19 3.27 23.12
N LYS A 451 -7.07 3.95 21.97
CA LYS A 451 -6.43 5.27 21.88
C LYS A 451 -7.20 6.34 22.66
N ALA A 452 -8.53 6.35 22.58
CA ALA A 452 -9.38 7.27 23.33
C ALA A 452 -9.24 7.06 24.84
N TRP A 453 -9.15 5.80 25.28
CA TRP A 453 -8.92 5.46 26.69
C TRP A 453 -7.55 5.95 27.17
N GLN A 454 -6.49 5.74 26.37
CA GLN A 454 -5.13 6.13 26.75
C GLN A 454 -4.90 7.64 26.81
N ALA A 455 -5.56 8.44 25.96
CA ALA A 455 -5.43 9.90 25.90
C ALA A 455 -4.02 10.47 25.60
N ARG A 456 -3.05 9.62 25.25
CA ARG A 456 -1.62 10.02 25.27
C ARG A 456 -1.13 10.79 24.05
N SER A 457 -1.92 10.87 22.97
CA SER A 457 -1.53 11.71 21.83
C SER A 457 -1.81 13.18 22.13
N ASP A 458 -0.94 14.09 21.70
CA ASP A 458 -1.11 15.54 21.87
C ASP A 458 -2.50 16.03 21.41
N MET A 459 -3.04 15.42 20.35
CA MET A 459 -4.39 15.70 19.83
C MET A 459 -5.54 15.39 20.83
N LEU A 460 -5.33 14.42 21.74
CA LEU A 460 -6.35 13.91 22.67
C LEU A 460 -6.11 14.36 24.12
N ALA A 461 -4.90 14.82 24.46
CA ALA A 461 -4.50 15.17 25.82
C ALA A 461 -5.36 16.30 26.44
N GLY A 462 -5.90 17.19 25.61
CA GLY A 462 -6.79 18.29 26.04
C GLY A 462 -8.28 17.96 26.07
N ILE A 463 -8.69 16.74 25.70
CA ILE A 463 -10.11 16.34 25.65
C ILE A 463 -10.38 15.46 26.87
N PRO A 464 -11.21 15.87 27.85
CA PRO A 464 -11.41 15.12 29.08
C PRO A 464 -12.29 13.88 28.88
N ASP A 465 -13.32 13.96 28.02
CA ASP A 465 -14.31 12.91 27.84
C ASP A 465 -13.88 11.81 26.83
N PHE A 466 -14.16 10.55 27.17
CA PHE A 466 -13.81 9.40 26.34
C PHE A 466 -14.55 9.41 24.99
N PHE A 467 -15.83 9.78 24.96
CA PHE A 467 -16.61 9.79 23.74
C PHE A 467 -16.23 10.96 22.85
N GLU A 468 -15.91 12.12 23.40
CA GLU A 468 -15.35 13.24 22.63
C GLU A 468 -14.01 12.87 21.97
N ARG A 469 -13.14 12.12 22.66
CA ARG A 469 -11.92 11.57 22.05
C ARG A 469 -12.23 10.60 20.90
N LEU A 470 -13.26 9.76 21.03
CA LEU A 470 -13.71 8.90 19.93
C LEU A 470 -14.24 9.70 18.75
N VAL A 471 -14.99 10.79 19.00
CA VAL A 471 -15.47 11.71 17.95
C VAL A 471 -14.29 12.34 17.20
N ALA A 472 -13.24 12.74 17.92
CA ALA A 472 -12.02 13.32 17.37
C ALA A 472 -11.20 12.31 16.54
N LEU A 473 -11.16 11.04 16.96
CA LEU A 473 -10.50 9.95 16.22
C LEU A 473 -11.29 9.47 14.99
N GLY A 474 -12.60 9.70 14.96
CA GLY A 474 -13.44 9.33 13.83
C GLY A 474 -13.12 10.15 12.58
N SER A 475 -13.11 9.50 11.42
CA SER A 475 -13.02 10.16 10.10
C SER A 475 -14.27 9.91 9.27
N MET A 476 -14.64 10.88 8.40
CA MET A 476 -15.82 10.72 7.53
C MET A 476 -15.60 9.61 6.48
N THR A 477 -14.38 9.51 5.96
CA THR A 477 -13.95 8.46 5.04
C THR A 477 -14.17 7.07 5.65
N ASP A 478 -13.75 6.84 6.91
CA ASP A 478 -13.98 5.57 7.60
C ASP A 478 -15.49 5.31 7.79
N GLY A 479 -16.25 6.32 8.20
CA GLY A 479 -17.70 6.22 8.36
C GLY A 479 -18.40 5.83 7.06
N GLN A 480 -17.98 6.41 5.93
CA GLN A 480 -18.48 6.05 4.60
C GLN A 480 -18.12 4.62 4.22
N MET A 481 -16.88 4.20 4.44
CA MET A 481 -16.46 2.82 4.15
C MET A 481 -17.21 1.78 4.96
N LEU A 482 -17.49 2.07 6.25
CA LEU A 482 -18.31 1.23 7.12
C LEU A 482 -19.76 1.17 6.65
N MET A 483 -20.36 2.31 6.30
CA MET A 483 -21.70 2.38 5.72
C MET A 483 -21.81 1.54 4.45
N LEU A 484 -20.91 1.74 3.47
CA LEU A 484 -20.92 0.99 2.22
C LEU A 484 -20.69 -0.50 2.45
N GLY A 485 -19.78 -0.83 3.38
CA GLY A 485 -19.51 -2.19 3.79
C GLY A 485 -20.74 -2.89 4.36
N LEU A 486 -21.45 -2.22 5.26
CA LEU A 486 -22.68 -2.69 5.87
C LEU A 486 -23.77 -2.93 4.82
N LEU A 487 -23.95 -2.02 3.86
CA LEU A 487 -24.90 -2.17 2.75
C LEU A 487 -24.56 -3.37 1.86
N ALA A 488 -23.27 -3.56 1.53
CA ALA A 488 -22.80 -4.71 0.76
C ALA A 488 -23.02 -6.03 1.52
N THR A 489 -22.67 -6.08 2.81
CA THR A 489 -22.87 -7.23 3.69
C THR A 489 -24.35 -7.59 3.82
N ALA A 490 -25.22 -6.60 4.00
CA ALA A 490 -26.66 -6.80 4.10
C ALA A 490 -27.25 -7.42 2.83
N ALA A 491 -26.84 -6.94 1.65
CA ALA A 491 -27.28 -7.52 0.38
C ALA A 491 -26.83 -8.99 0.22
N LEU A 492 -25.59 -9.30 0.60
CA LEU A 492 -25.05 -10.67 0.58
C LEU A 492 -25.81 -11.60 1.55
N LEU A 493 -26.11 -11.14 2.77
CA LEU A 493 -26.91 -11.89 3.75
C LEU A 493 -28.32 -12.17 3.27
N LEU A 494 -28.98 -11.20 2.63
CA LEU A 494 -30.31 -11.39 2.05
C LEU A 494 -30.30 -12.46 0.95
N TRP A 495 -29.22 -12.55 0.18
CA TRP A 495 -29.05 -13.57 -0.85
C TRP A 495 -28.80 -14.96 -0.25
N TRP A 496 -27.91 -15.10 0.73
CA TRP A 496 -27.70 -16.39 1.39
C TRP A 496 -28.94 -16.91 2.11
N ARG A 497 -29.70 -16.02 2.78
CA ARG A 497 -30.97 -16.39 3.40
C ARG A 497 -31.97 -16.96 2.39
N ARG A 498 -32.05 -16.39 1.19
CA ARG A 498 -32.91 -16.92 0.11
C ARG A 498 -32.48 -18.31 -0.35
N GLN A 499 -31.19 -18.61 -0.27
CA GLN A 499 -30.65 -19.94 -0.58
C GLN A 499 -30.77 -20.95 0.58
N GLY A 500 -31.45 -20.59 1.68
CA GLY A 500 -31.54 -21.45 2.87
C GLY A 500 -30.22 -21.63 3.62
N ARG A 501 -29.20 -20.80 3.34
CA ARG A 501 -27.87 -20.89 3.95
C ARG A 501 -27.76 -19.89 5.10
N THR A 502 -27.38 -20.35 6.28
CA THR A 502 -26.96 -19.50 7.40
C THR A 502 -25.45 -19.55 7.53
N MET A 503 -24.81 -18.40 7.71
CA MET A 503 -23.37 -18.30 7.93
C MET A 503 -23.12 -17.36 9.12
N PRO A 504 -22.93 -17.88 10.35
CA PRO A 504 -22.82 -17.06 11.56
C PRO A 504 -21.69 -16.02 11.50
N GLY A 505 -20.59 -16.32 10.80
CA GLY A 505 -19.49 -15.37 10.61
C GLY A 505 -19.89 -14.06 9.91
N TRP A 506 -20.93 -14.07 9.06
CA TRP A 506 -21.42 -12.85 8.40
C TRP A 506 -22.28 -11.97 9.30
N TRP A 507 -22.96 -12.56 10.29
CA TRP A 507 -23.62 -11.78 11.35
C TRP A 507 -22.61 -11.11 12.27
N GLY A 508 -21.52 -11.82 12.59
CA GLY A 508 -20.36 -11.21 13.26
C GLY A 508 -19.81 -10.01 12.48
N LEU A 509 -19.68 -10.14 11.16
CA LEU A 509 -19.24 -9.05 10.30
C LEU A 509 -20.19 -7.83 10.33
N VAL A 510 -21.50 -8.07 10.26
CA VAL A 510 -22.51 -6.99 10.41
C VAL A 510 -22.35 -6.30 11.76
N ALA A 511 -22.23 -7.07 12.84
CA ALA A 511 -22.06 -6.52 14.18
C ALA A 511 -20.80 -5.66 14.29
N THR A 512 -19.67 -6.13 13.75
CA THR A 512 -18.40 -5.38 13.74
C THR A 512 -18.51 -4.09 12.89
N GLN A 513 -19.13 -4.16 11.71
CA GLN A 513 -19.32 -2.99 10.84
C GLN A 513 -20.27 -1.97 11.47
N ALA A 514 -21.38 -2.43 12.05
CA ALA A 514 -22.37 -1.57 12.71
C ALA A 514 -21.80 -0.93 13.99
N ALA A 515 -21.10 -1.69 14.82
CA ALA A 515 -20.43 -1.17 16.01
C ALA A 515 -19.32 -0.17 15.63
N GLY A 516 -18.51 -0.48 14.62
CA GLY A 516 -17.52 0.45 14.08
C GLY A 516 -18.16 1.72 13.55
N LEU A 517 -19.28 1.61 12.82
CA LEU A 517 -20.02 2.76 12.31
C LEU A 517 -20.52 3.62 13.48
N LEU A 518 -21.14 3.02 14.49
CA LEU A 518 -21.67 3.71 15.68
C LEU A 518 -20.57 4.36 16.54
N LEU A 519 -19.39 3.75 16.65
CA LEU A 519 -18.28 4.34 17.42
C LEU A 519 -17.46 5.37 16.63
N ASN A 520 -17.72 5.52 15.33
CA ASN A 520 -17.05 6.50 14.47
C ASN A 520 -17.67 7.92 14.59
N PHE A 521 -18.88 8.06 15.14
CA PHE A 521 -19.55 9.35 15.42
C PHE A 521 -19.73 10.31 14.22
N LYS A 522 -19.70 9.79 12.98
CA LYS A 522 -19.98 10.55 11.76
C LYS A 522 -21.43 10.34 11.32
N ARG A 523 -22.26 11.27 11.79
CA ARG A 523 -23.71 11.32 11.61
C ARG A 523 -24.19 11.24 10.15
N GLY A 524 -23.48 11.82 9.18
CA GLY A 524 -23.89 11.74 7.77
C GLY A 524 -23.96 10.29 7.26
N SER A 525 -22.98 9.47 7.65
CA SER A 525 -22.93 8.05 7.31
C SER A 525 -23.98 7.24 8.07
N TRP A 526 -24.30 7.61 9.31
CA TRP A 526 -25.39 6.99 10.08
C TRP A 526 -26.75 7.21 9.45
N ILE A 527 -27.08 8.49 9.20
CA ILE A 527 -28.36 8.91 8.63
C ILE A 527 -28.54 8.26 7.26
N THR A 528 -27.49 8.23 6.45
CA THR A 528 -27.54 7.58 5.14
C THR A 528 -27.74 6.07 5.23
N ALA A 529 -27.02 5.37 6.12
CA ALA A 529 -27.17 3.92 6.32
C ALA A 529 -28.59 3.56 6.80
N VAL A 530 -29.06 4.25 7.84
CA VAL A 530 -30.40 4.07 8.42
C VAL A 530 -31.48 4.42 7.41
N GLY A 531 -31.36 5.56 6.73
CA GLY A 531 -32.33 6.02 5.73
C GLY A 531 -32.46 5.05 4.56
N LEU A 532 -31.35 4.60 3.98
CA LEU A 532 -31.38 3.58 2.92
C LEU A 532 -31.93 2.24 3.41
N GLY A 533 -31.60 1.84 4.64
CA GLY A 533 -32.17 0.66 5.29
C GLY A 533 -33.69 0.77 5.44
N ALA A 534 -34.17 1.88 5.98
CA ALA A 534 -35.59 2.16 6.21
C ALA A 534 -36.38 2.17 4.89
N VAL A 535 -35.92 2.94 3.89
CA VAL A 535 -36.55 2.98 2.55
C VAL A 535 -36.57 1.58 1.93
N SER A 536 -35.48 0.82 2.06
CA SER A 536 -35.39 -0.54 1.52
C SER A 536 -36.32 -1.55 2.20
N LEU A 537 -36.60 -1.38 3.49
CA LEU A 537 -37.54 -2.22 4.24
C LEU A 537 -38.99 -1.82 3.94
N ALA A 538 -39.28 -0.52 3.90
CA ALA A 538 -40.58 0.03 3.53
C ALA A 538 -40.99 -0.36 2.10
N ALA A 539 -40.10 -0.19 1.12
CA ALA A 539 -40.34 -0.56 -0.28
C ALA A 539 -40.63 -2.06 -0.47
N ARG A 540 -40.18 -2.90 0.48
CA ARG A 540 -40.45 -4.35 0.50
C ARG A 540 -41.57 -4.76 1.45
N ARG A 541 -42.31 -3.78 2.01
CA ARG A 541 -43.40 -3.98 2.99
C ARG A 541 -42.97 -4.82 4.21
N ARG A 542 -41.72 -4.69 4.65
CA ARG A 542 -41.16 -5.40 5.81
C ARG A 542 -41.33 -4.59 7.10
N TRP A 543 -42.58 -4.28 7.45
CA TRP A 543 -42.94 -3.34 8.53
C TRP A 543 -42.39 -3.73 9.90
N VAL A 544 -42.36 -5.02 10.26
CA VAL A 544 -41.79 -5.49 11.54
C VAL A 544 -40.30 -5.13 11.66
N TRP A 545 -39.53 -5.36 10.60
CA TRP A 545 -38.10 -5.04 10.58
C TRP A 545 -37.85 -3.54 10.49
N LEU A 546 -38.74 -2.79 9.83
CA LEU A 546 -38.71 -1.33 9.87
C LEU A 546 -38.95 -0.82 11.30
N GLY A 547 -39.96 -1.36 12.00
CA GLY A 547 -40.22 -1.06 13.40
C GLY A 547 -39.03 -1.38 14.30
N ALA A 548 -38.38 -2.53 14.10
CA ALA A 548 -37.16 -2.89 14.83
C ALA A 548 -35.98 -1.93 14.56
N LEU A 549 -35.80 -1.51 13.30
CA LEU A 549 -34.78 -0.51 12.96
C LEU A 549 -35.07 0.85 13.63
N LEU A 550 -36.32 1.30 13.60
CA LEU A 550 -36.74 2.55 14.24
C LEU A 550 -36.60 2.49 15.77
N ALA A 551 -36.94 1.36 16.39
CA ALA A 551 -36.72 1.12 17.81
C ALA A 551 -35.23 1.16 18.17
N LEU A 552 -34.36 0.56 17.33
CA LEU A 552 -32.91 0.63 17.51
C LEU A 552 -32.38 2.07 17.42
N VAL A 553 -32.89 2.87 16.47
CA VAL A 553 -32.55 4.29 16.35
C VAL A 553 -33.01 5.05 17.60
N ALA A 554 -34.24 4.83 18.06
CA ALA A 554 -34.76 5.46 19.28
C ALA A 554 -33.92 5.10 20.51
N ALA A 555 -33.57 3.82 20.68
CA ALA A 555 -32.68 3.36 21.75
C ALA A 555 -31.28 4.00 21.65
N GLY A 556 -30.75 4.16 20.44
CA GLY A 556 -29.48 4.87 20.21
C GLY A 556 -29.54 6.34 20.63
N LEU A 557 -30.66 7.02 20.35
CA LEU A 557 -30.88 8.43 20.74
C LEU A 557 -31.00 8.61 22.26
N CYS A 558 -31.32 7.56 23.02
CA CYS A 558 -31.25 7.61 24.49
C CYS A 558 -29.80 7.67 25.01
N PHE A 559 -28.81 7.34 24.19
CA PHE A 559 -27.40 7.39 24.59
C PHE A 559 -26.83 8.80 24.41
N HIS A 560 -26.37 9.41 25.52
CA HIS A 560 -25.94 10.82 25.56
C HIS A 560 -24.94 11.22 24.45
N PRO A 561 -23.87 10.44 24.16
CA PRO A 561 -22.97 10.73 23.05
C PRO A 561 -23.62 10.76 21.66
N VAL A 562 -24.64 9.92 21.42
CA VAL A 562 -25.36 9.90 20.15
C VAL A 562 -26.30 11.10 20.07
N ARG A 563 -27.04 11.37 21.15
CA ARG A 563 -27.95 12.52 21.28
C ARG A 563 -27.23 13.85 21.04
N GLY A 564 -26.11 14.08 21.74
CA GLY A 564 -25.34 15.32 21.59
C GLY A 564 -24.83 15.54 20.17
N ARG A 565 -24.51 14.48 19.44
CA ARG A 565 -24.09 14.57 18.02
C ARG A 565 -25.25 14.89 17.07
N VAL A 566 -26.47 14.51 17.42
CA VAL A 566 -27.70 14.86 16.68
C VAL A 566 -28.12 16.29 16.99
N GLU A 567 -28.05 16.73 18.25
CA GLU A 567 -28.36 18.12 18.66
C GLU A 567 -27.44 19.13 17.97
N GLN A 568 -26.15 18.78 17.81
CA GLN A 568 -25.18 19.56 17.04
C GLN A 568 -25.51 19.70 15.53
N LEU A 569 -26.57 19.08 15.00
CA LEU A 569 -27.01 19.34 13.63
C LEU A 569 -27.55 20.76 13.46
N GLN A 570 -28.07 21.38 14.52
CA GLN A 570 -28.63 22.73 14.43
C GLN A 570 -27.58 23.77 14.01
N SER A 571 -26.34 23.66 14.52
CA SER A 571 -25.25 24.59 14.17
C SER A 571 -24.76 24.44 12.73
N GLU A 572 -25.04 23.30 12.07
CA GLU A 572 -24.70 23.09 10.66
C GLU A 572 -25.66 23.82 9.71
N TRP A 573 -26.86 24.13 10.21
CA TRP A 573 -27.92 24.84 9.50
C TRP A 573 -28.05 26.30 9.93
N ASP A 574 -27.01 26.84 10.56
CA ASP A 574 -26.88 28.26 10.85
C ASP A 574 -26.15 28.98 9.70
N VAL A 575 -26.72 30.09 9.26
CA VAL A 575 -26.19 30.95 8.19
C VAL A 575 -25.00 31.80 8.68
N GLU A 576 -24.85 31.96 10.00
CA GLU A 576 -23.79 32.79 10.59
C GLU A 576 -22.73 31.97 11.34
N GLY A 577 -23.07 30.76 11.77
CA GLY A 577 -22.21 29.86 12.53
C GLY A 577 -21.06 29.20 11.75
N GLY A 578 -20.93 29.44 10.45
CA GLY A 578 -19.83 28.88 9.64
C GLY A 578 -20.00 27.40 9.26
N GLY A 579 -21.18 26.82 9.49
CA GLY A 579 -21.56 25.46 9.13
C GLY A 579 -21.89 25.28 7.64
N ARG A 580 -22.47 24.13 7.29
CA ARG A 580 -22.86 23.80 5.89
C ARG A 580 -23.72 24.87 5.24
N LEU A 581 -24.74 25.38 5.93
CA LEU A 581 -25.64 26.37 5.34
C LEU A 581 -24.91 27.67 4.99
N THR A 582 -24.02 28.14 5.86
CA THR A 582 -23.12 29.29 5.56
C THR A 582 -22.31 29.02 4.29
N MET A 583 -21.69 27.83 4.18
CA MET A 583 -20.90 27.44 3.01
C MET A 583 -21.74 27.43 1.73
N TRP A 584 -22.96 26.90 1.77
CA TRP A 584 -23.78 26.71 0.57
C TRP A 584 -24.46 27.99 0.09
N THR A 585 -24.81 28.89 1.01
CA THR A 585 -25.63 30.08 0.71
C THR A 585 -24.84 31.39 0.64
N ARG A 586 -23.74 31.52 1.38
CA ARG A 586 -22.89 32.71 1.35
C ARG A 586 -21.62 32.47 0.55
N ILE A 587 -20.90 31.39 0.85
CA ILE A 587 -19.56 31.16 0.29
C ILE A 587 -19.61 30.67 -1.16
N ALA A 588 -20.39 29.62 -1.43
CA ALA A 588 -20.48 29.06 -2.78
C ALA A 588 -20.94 30.09 -3.82
N PRO A 589 -22.02 30.89 -3.58
CA PRO A 589 -22.46 31.88 -4.57
C PRO A 589 -21.45 32.99 -4.79
N ALA A 590 -20.77 33.46 -3.73
CA ALA A 590 -19.72 34.46 -3.84
C ALA A 590 -18.53 33.97 -4.68
N LEU A 591 -18.07 32.73 -4.44
CA LEU A 591 -16.97 32.13 -5.21
C LEU A 591 -17.37 31.86 -6.67
N VAL A 592 -18.59 31.37 -6.92
CA VAL A 592 -19.08 31.13 -8.29
C VAL A 592 -19.24 32.43 -9.07
N LYS A 593 -19.68 33.51 -8.40
CA LYS A 593 -19.76 34.84 -9.02
C LYS A 593 -18.37 35.38 -9.39
N GLN A 594 -17.38 35.16 -8.53
CA GLN A 594 -16.01 35.60 -8.76
C GLN A 594 -15.27 34.72 -9.80
N TYR A 595 -15.54 33.42 -9.83
CA TYR A 595 -14.89 32.44 -10.70
C TYR A 595 -15.93 31.57 -11.43
N PRO A 596 -16.58 32.09 -12.49
CA PRO A 596 -17.67 31.38 -13.18
C PRO A 596 -17.25 30.05 -13.83
N LEU A 597 -15.98 29.93 -14.22
CA LEU A 597 -15.37 28.71 -14.78
C LEU A 597 -14.78 27.78 -13.69
N GLY A 598 -14.97 28.13 -12.42
CA GLY A 598 -14.46 27.42 -11.26
C GLY A 598 -13.11 27.94 -10.78
N VAL A 599 -12.85 27.74 -9.49
CA VAL A 599 -11.57 28.12 -8.85
C VAL A 599 -10.44 27.13 -9.15
N GLY A 600 -10.76 26.00 -9.77
CA GLY A 600 -9.87 24.89 -10.05
C GLY A 600 -10.07 23.71 -9.10
N TYR A 601 -10.07 22.50 -9.65
CA TYR A 601 -10.14 21.26 -8.88
C TYR A 601 -9.13 21.22 -7.74
N ARG A 602 -9.62 21.00 -6.51
CA ARG A 602 -8.86 21.04 -5.24
C ARG A 602 -8.09 22.33 -4.99
N SER A 603 -8.61 23.46 -5.44
CA SER A 603 -7.97 24.79 -5.26
C SER A 603 -8.65 25.65 -4.20
N VAL A 604 -9.78 25.21 -3.63
CA VAL A 604 -10.41 25.91 -2.52
C VAL A 604 -9.50 25.90 -1.28
N THR A 605 -9.18 27.08 -0.74
CA THR A 605 -8.35 27.24 0.46
C THR A 605 -9.15 27.79 1.63
N SER A 606 -8.66 27.59 2.86
CA SER A 606 -9.27 28.17 4.06
C SER A 606 -9.35 29.69 3.99
N ASP A 607 -8.31 30.35 3.47
CA ASP A 607 -8.28 31.81 3.34
C ASP A 607 -9.36 32.31 2.38
N MET A 608 -9.61 31.61 1.27
CA MET A 608 -10.70 31.95 0.36
C MET A 608 -12.06 31.85 1.05
N LEU A 609 -12.30 30.78 1.82
CA LEU A 609 -13.56 30.60 2.54
C LEU A 609 -13.74 31.66 3.64
N ARG A 610 -12.68 31.94 4.41
CA ARG A 610 -12.73 32.85 5.57
C ARG A 610 -12.76 34.32 5.21
N ARG A 611 -12.27 34.71 4.02
CA ARG A 611 -12.48 36.07 3.48
C ARG A 611 -13.96 36.39 3.28
N ILE A 612 -14.78 35.38 2.96
CA ILE A 612 -16.22 35.54 2.75
C ILE A 612 -16.98 35.33 4.07
N ALA A 613 -16.61 34.31 4.84
CA ALA A 613 -17.23 33.97 6.11
C ALA A 613 -16.17 33.67 7.19
N PRO A 614 -15.78 34.65 8.03
CA PRO A 614 -14.69 34.52 8.99
C PRO A 614 -14.85 33.40 10.03
N ASN A 615 -16.11 33.05 10.34
CA ASN A 615 -16.51 32.03 11.32
C ASN A 615 -16.29 30.59 10.83
N VAL A 616 -15.96 30.38 9.56
CA VAL A 616 -15.60 29.05 9.04
C VAL A 616 -14.35 28.54 9.74
N GLU A 617 -14.36 27.23 10.03
CA GLU A 617 -13.26 26.53 10.68
C GLU A 617 -11.90 26.78 10.00
N ARG A 618 -10.86 27.05 10.81
CA ARG A 618 -9.54 27.53 10.38
C ARG A 618 -8.82 26.63 9.37
N GLN A 619 -9.07 25.33 9.36
CA GLN A 619 -8.41 24.38 8.46
C GLN A 619 -9.33 23.85 7.35
N ARG A 620 -10.51 24.47 7.16
CA ARG A 620 -11.48 24.04 6.16
C ARG A 620 -11.00 24.35 4.75
N ASN A 621 -11.15 23.40 3.84
CA ASN A 621 -10.73 23.54 2.42
C ASN A 621 -11.77 22.99 1.42
N HIS A 622 -13.00 22.77 1.86
CA HIS A 622 -14.12 22.29 1.05
C HIS A 622 -15.46 22.71 1.66
N LEU A 623 -16.54 22.65 0.86
CA LEU A 623 -17.88 23.12 1.17
C LEU A 623 -18.86 21.99 1.57
N HIS A 624 -18.36 20.85 2.04
CA HIS A 624 -19.18 19.77 2.63
C HIS A 624 -20.33 19.27 1.75
N SER A 625 -20.17 19.25 0.43
CA SER A 625 -21.16 18.72 -0.50
C SER A 625 -20.53 18.51 -1.87
N ASN A 626 -20.74 17.35 -2.48
CA ASN A 626 -20.23 17.06 -3.82
C ASN A 626 -20.75 18.05 -4.87
N PRO A 627 -22.07 18.28 -5.06
CA PRO A 627 -22.55 19.22 -6.06
C PRO A 627 -22.02 20.65 -5.84
N VAL A 628 -22.04 21.14 -4.59
CA VAL A 628 -21.60 22.50 -4.28
C VAL A 628 -20.10 22.65 -4.48
N GLN A 629 -19.30 21.68 -4.01
CA GLN A 629 -17.86 21.71 -4.21
C GLN A 629 -17.50 21.62 -5.69
N VAL A 630 -18.15 20.73 -6.44
CA VAL A 630 -17.96 20.59 -7.89
C VAL A 630 -18.29 21.89 -8.61
N LEU A 631 -19.41 22.53 -8.27
CA LEU A 631 -19.80 23.83 -8.83
C LEU A 631 -18.73 24.90 -8.58
N VAL A 632 -18.23 25.01 -7.36
CA VAL A 632 -17.19 25.99 -7.00
C VAL A 632 -15.87 25.69 -7.69
N GLU A 633 -15.46 24.42 -7.76
CA GLU A 633 -14.16 24.03 -8.31
C GLU A 633 -14.12 24.03 -9.84
N THR A 634 -15.23 23.71 -10.50
CA THR A 634 -15.27 23.44 -11.96
C THR A 634 -16.31 24.26 -12.73
N GLY A 635 -17.02 25.16 -12.03
CA GLY A 635 -18.07 26.00 -12.62
C GLY A 635 -19.33 25.23 -13.01
N TRP A 636 -20.26 25.93 -13.65
CA TRP A 636 -21.54 25.37 -14.10
C TRP A 636 -21.37 24.22 -15.10
N ILE A 637 -20.39 24.33 -16.01
CA ILE A 637 -20.10 23.29 -16.99
C ILE A 637 -19.69 21.99 -16.29
N GLY A 638 -18.78 22.07 -15.32
CA GLY A 638 -18.35 20.89 -14.57
C GLY A 638 -19.46 20.30 -13.70
N LEU A 639 -20.33 21.13 -13.11
CA LEU A 639 -21.53 20.65 -12.40
C LEU A 639 -22.47 19.88 -13.33
N LEU A 640 -22.78 20.40 -14.51
CA LEU A 640 -23.67 19.73 -15.47
C LEU A 640 -23.11 18.37 -15.90
N VAL A 641 -21.81 18.30 -16.20
CA VAL A 641 -21.15 17.05 -16.55
C VAL A 641 -21.12 16.08 -15.37
N TYR A 642 -20.90 16.56 -14.15
CA TYR A 642 -20.98 15.75 -12.94
C TYR A 642 -22.39 15.18 -12.71
N LEU A 643 -23.44 15.99 -12.85
CA LEU A 643 -24.83 15.54 -12.69
C LEU A 643 -25.20 14.51 -13.75
N PHE A 644 -24.81 14.74 -15.00
CA PHE A 644 -24.99 13.77 -16.08
C PHE A 644 -24.21 12.47 -15.80
N TRP A 645 -22.97 12.57 -15.30
CA TRP A 645 -22.16 11.41 -14.93
C TRP A 645 -22.82 10.57 -13.82
N MET A 646 -23.21 11.19 -12.70
CA MET A 646 -23.87 10.51 -11.60
C MET A 646 -25.23 9.96 -12.02
N GLY A 647 -26.01 10.73 -12.79
CA GLY A 647 -27.29 10.30 -13.37
C GLY A 647 -27.15 9.07 -14.28
N ARG A 648 -26.10 9.03 -15.12
CA ARG A 648 -25.77 7.86 -15.94
C ARG A 648 -25.46 6.64 -15.08
N GLY A 649 -24.75 6.81 -13.96
CA GLY A 649 -24.49 5.73 -13.00
C GLY A 649 -25.78 5.19 -12.35
N VAL A 650 -26.68 6.08 -11.94
CA VAL A 650 -28.00 5.71 -11.40
C VAL A 650 -28.85 4.99 -12.46
N PHE A 651 -28.80 5.44 -13.70
CA PHE A 651 -29.48 4.75 -14.81
C PHE A 651 -28.92 3.33 -15.03
N ASP A 652 -27.60 3.14 -15.00
CA ASP A 652 -27.00 1.79 -15.08
C ASP A 652 -27.45 0.90 -13.91
N ALA A 653 -27.52 1.46 -12.71
CA ALA A 653 -28.02 0.78 -11.53
C ALA A 653 -29.47 0.31 -11.73
N ALA A 654 -30.36 1.22 -12.15
CA ALA A 654 -31.77 0.93 -12.42
C ALA A 654 -31.93 -0.11 -13.53
N ARG A 655 -31.25 0.07 -14.67
CA ARG A 655 -31.26 -0.87 -15.79
C ARG A 655 -30.86 -2.27 -15.36
N ARG A 656 -29.81 -2.41 -14.54
CA ARG A 656 -29.37 -3.72 -14.03
C ARG A 656 -30.34 -4.33 -13.02
N ARG A 657 -31.00 -3.52 -12.19
CA ARG A 657 -32.07 -3.98 -11.28
C ARG A 657 -33.29 -4.49 -12.02
N MET A 658 -33.59 -3.92 -13.19
CA MET A 658 -34.73 -4.31 -14.04
C MET A 658 -34.43 -5.48 -14.98
N ALA A 659 -33.15 -5.68 -15.34
CA ALA A 659 -32.74 -6.78 -16.20
C ALA A 659 -33.08 -8.14 -15.55
N ARG A 660 -33.66 -9.07 -16.32
CA ARG A 660 -33.87 -10.46 -15.85
C ARG A 660 -32.52 -11.14 -15.66
N GLY A 661 -32.40 -11.93 -14.60
CA GLY A 661 -31.17 -12.66 -14.29
C GLY A 661 -31.35 -13.54 -13.06
N ASP A 662 -30.37 -14.41 -12.82
CA ASP A 662 -30.32 -15.24 -11.61
C ASP A 662 -30.30 -14.39 -10.31
N ASP A 663 -30.62 -15.04 -9.19
CA ASP A 663 -30.66 -14.40 -7.87
C ASP A 663 -29.33 -13.73 -7.48
N GLU A 664 -28.20 -14.28 -7.94
CA GLU A 664 -26.88 -13.73 -7.66
C GLU A 664 -26.68 -12.37 -8.37
N ARG A 665 -27.01 -12.26 -9.65
CA ARG A 665 -26.97 -11.01 -10.43
C ARG A 665 -27.93 -9.97 -9.87
N GLN A 666 -29.11 -10.39 -9.43
CA GLN A 666 -30.09 -9.50 -8.79
C GLN A 666 -29.57 -8.93 -7.47
N MET A 667 -28.92 -9.76 -6.64
CA MET A 667 -28.25 -9.32 -5.42
C MET A 667 -27.10 -8.36 -5.72
N GLN A 668 -26.26 -8.67 -6.71
CA GLN A 668 -25.15 -7.80 -7.08
C GLN A 668 -25.64 -6.42 -7.51
N ALA A 669 -26.67 -6.39 -8.37
CA ALA A 669 -27.29 -5.14 -8.80
C ALA A 669 -27.82 -4.36 -7.60
N LEU A 670 -28.48 -5.02 -6.64
CA LEU A 670 -28.95 -4.38 -5.40
C LEU A 670 -27.79 -3.83 -4.56
N ALA A 671 -26.76 -4.62 -4.31
CA ALA A 671 -25.62 -4.25 -3.48
C ALA A 671 -24.90 -3.00 -4.04
N PHE A 672 -24.53 -3.02 -5.33
CA PHE A 672 -23.86 -1.89 -5.97
C PHE A 672 -24.77 -0.67 -6.10
N SER A 673 -26.09 -0.85 -6.29
CA SER A 673 -27.06 0.26 -6.28
C SER A 673 -27.12 0.93 -4.91
N TRP A 674 -27.15 0.15 -3.82
CA TRP A 674 -27.11 0.69 -2.46
C TRP A 674 -25.80 1.40 -2.17
N MET A 675 -24.67 0.85 -2.60
CA MET A 675 -23.38 1.51 -2.44
C MET A 675 -23.33 2.85 -3.20
N LEU A 676 -23.81 2.88 -4.45
CA LEU A 676 -23.88 4.11 -5.23
C LEU A 676 -24.81 5.14 -4.57
N ALA A 677 -26.01 4.73 -4.17
CA ALA A 677 -26.96 5.59 -3.48
C ALA A 677 -26.38 6.13 -2.16
N GLY A 678 -25.66 5.30 -1.39
CA GLY A 678 -24.99 5.71 -0.16
C GLY A 678 -23.92 6.78 -0.40
N LEU A 679 -23.09 6.61 -1.43
CA LEU A 679 -22.09 7.61 -1.83
C LEU A 679 -22.75 8.93 -2.26
N LEU A 680 -23.84 8.87 -3.02
CA LEU A 680 -24.54 10.07 -3.51
C LEU A 680 -25.25 10.82 -2.38
N LEU A 681 -26.01 10.11 -1.54
CA LEU A 681 -26.78 10.71 -0.44
C LEU A 681 -25.85 11.31 0.62
N ASN A 682 -24.82 10.58 1.05
CA ASN A 682 -23.86 11.14 2.00
C ASN A 682 -23.03 12.26 1.35
N GLY A 683 -22.78 12.14 0.05
CA GLY A 683 -22.15 13.18 -0.76
C GLY A 683 -22.95 14.48 -0.90
N LEU A 684 -24.20 14.54 -0.44
CA LEU A 684 -24.93 15.81 -0.34
C LEU A 684 -24.45 16.66 0.85
N VAL A 685 -23.89 16.01 1.89
CA VAL A 685 -23.48 16.63 3.16
C VAL A 685 -21.99 16.44 3.47
N GLU A 686 -21.24 15.86 2.55
CA GLU A 686 -19.80 15.63 2.63
C GLU A 686 -19.15 15.66 1.24
N TYR A 687 -17.86 16.00 1.15
CA TYR A 687 -17.12 16.02 -0.12
C TYR A 687 -16.30 14.74 -0.34
N ASN A 688 -16.77 13.87 -1.23
CA ASN A 688 -16.17 12.56 -1.48
C ASN A 688 -14.94 12.61 -2.40
N PHE A 689 -14.86 13.58 -3.31
CA PHE A 689 -13.73 13.68 -4.26
C PHE A 689 -12.47 14.29 -3.62
N GLY A 690 -12.56 14.68 -2.35
CA GLY A 690 -11.43 15.05 -1.51
C GLY A 690 -10.57 13.85 -1.09
N ASP A 691 -11.10 12.62 -1.17
CA ASP A 691 -10.45 11.38 -0.72
C ASP A 691 -10.28 10.36 -1.86
N THR A 692 -9.10 9.76 -1.95
CA THR A 692 -8.81 8.81 -3.05
C THR A 692 -9.52 7.48 -2.85
N GLU A 693 -9.70 7.11 -1.58
CA GLU A 693 -10.41 5.98 -1.05
C GLU A 693 -11.81 5.88 -1.69
N LEU A 694 -12.59 6.96 -1.59
CA LEU A 694 -13.96 7.04 -2.06
C LEU A 694 -14.04 7.12 -3.59
N MET A 695 -13.11 7.83 -4.23
CA MET A 695 -13.02 7.87 -5.70
C MET A 695 -12.79 6.49 -6.32
N LEU A 696 -11.89 5.69 -5.73
CA LEU A 696 -11.63 4.33 -6.16
C LEU A 696 -12.85 3.43 -5.98
N VAL A 697 -13.50 3.48 -4.81
CA VAL A 697 -14.73 2.69 -4.57
C VAL A 697 -15.83 3.10 -5.55
N LEU A 698 -16.07 4.41 -5.73
CA LEU A 698 -17.03 4.93 -6.72
C LEU A 698 -16.71 4.41 -8.13
N ALA A 699 -15.47 4.53 -8.59
CA ALA A 699 -15.05 4.08 -9.91
C ALA A 699 -15.30 2.57 -10.10
N MET A 700 -14.99 1.75 -9.10
CA MET A 700 -15.22 0.31 -9.16
C MET A 700 -16.71 -0.06 -9.10
N VAL A 701 -17.52 0.64 -8.29
CA VAL A 701 -18.98 0.48 -8.25
C VAL A 701 -19.60 0.81 -9.61
N LEU A 702 -19.21 1.95 -10.20
CA LEU A 702 -19.68 2.37 -11.53
C LEU A 702 -19.22 1.39 -12.62
N GLY A 703 -17.97 0.89 -12.57
CA GLY A 703 -17.49 -0.14 -13.49
C GLY A 703 -18.27 -1.46 -13.35
N ALA A 704 -18.54 -1.88 -12.11
CA ALA A 704 -19.29 -3.08 -11.82
C ALA A 704 -20.77 -3.00 -12.24
N LEU A 705 -21.37 -1.79 -12.28
CA LEU A 705 -22.73 -1.51 -12.76
C LEU A 705 -22.81 -1.23 -14.26
N GLY A 706 -21.81 -0.58 -14.85
CA GLY A 706 -21.82 -0.16 -16.25
C GLY A 706 -21.35 -1.23 -17.23
N GLY A 707 -20.66 -2.27 -16.76
CA GLY A 707 -20.17 -3.33 -17.64
C GLY A 707 -21.30 -4.06 -18.39
N GLU A 708 -21.07 -4.39 -19.65
CA GLU A 708 -21.91 -5.31 -20.40
C GLU A 708 -21.42 -6.73 -20.06
N GLY A 709 -22.24 -7.49 -19.31
CA GLY A 709 -21.93 -8.90 -19.00
C GLY A 709 -21.72 -9.75 -20.26
N GLU A 710 -21.56 -11.07 -20.12
CA GLU A 710 -21.41 -11.99 -21.27
C GLU A 710 -22.51 -11.89 -22.34
N ALA A 711 -23.68 -11.34 -22.02
CA ALA A 711 -24.88 -11.31 -22.84
C ALA A 711 -24.82 -10.44 -24.12
N ARG A 712 -23.72 -9.74 -24.41
CA ARG A 712 -23.57 -8.94 -25.64
C ARG A 712 -22.23 -9.19 -26.31
N ARG A 713 -22.09 -10.34 -26.98
CA ARG A 713 -21.36 -10.42 -28.26
C ARG A 713 -22.12 -11.41 -29.15
N PRO A 714 -22.43 -11.05 -30.41
CA PRO A 714 -22.79 -12.04 -31.42
C PRO A 714 -21.63 -13.03 -31.63
#